data_AF-A0A7K5V8W9-F1
#
_entry.id   AF-A0A7K5V8W9-F1
#
_cell.length_a   1.000
_cell.length_b   1.000
_cell.length_c   1.000
_cell.angle_alpha   90.00
_cell.angle_beta   90.00
_cell.angle_gamma   90.00
#
_symmetry.space_group_name_H-M   'P 1'
#
loop_
_entity.id
_entity.type
_entity.pdbx_description
1 polymer ?
#
loop_
_entity_poly.entity_id
_entity_poly.type
_entity_poly.pdbx_seq_one_letter_code
_entity_poly.pdbx_strand_id
1 'polypeptide(L)'
;LLLAVEDPWARLGSGGATLNALLVAAEHLSARAGCTVVTADVLRDARILILHMGRDFSFDDCGRAFTCLPAEEPGARAEALVCNLDSLLGTMTHRLCVGSPPGVWVCSTDMLLTVPSTPGISWDSFQGVRVIAVPGSPAYARNHGVYLTDEQGLVCDIIYKGTETQIQQCAGPDGTVPLVCGIVFFSLDAAEQLLATHVIPPLDACTYMGLDSGAPPIQLSLFFDIVLCMAGGMTEEDFVKGGGDASVRSARSVLWTALRGFPLSMACIPNASYDYMTTSASDHIRSLTLLPGSASHLRFCKTAHSHVDQPCLLEDGSSVTNCLLEGAVRLAAGSVIQHCHLQGPLMIGPGCLLSGLDVGSSPALRGCPLRDVVLQGHHVRLRDLPCRVFTLTGRVDDWQSPVEEATYLNVPWAEFFQRTGVREGDLWDAETPRRSRCLLSARLFPVLHAREALGLEDVLWLLGLPTVASEQLARWRTAWRMSWQELLPCLDTEAELGARQALFFLQGQRKVRRVLVGRPDSSLLPLARSAVHEGYHKAVLGTLDEVASMASDAGIAARALACIAEVLGCMAQGEGGLRSGPAANREWASAFGRLESGDIAGGVQELAAERQKWMSRPVLLVRAARHYEGAEQILVRQAVMSSCQFITVEQVELPPLGHWVQVVCPARLDLSGGWSDTPPITYEHGGAVVDVAVLVDGCRPIGARVRRIVQPELRLVSLSGTPRSEVVTELVCRELEHLQDYCQPHAPGALLKAAFICTQVVQFPSQRPLQAQLMESFGGGFEVHTWSKLPHGSGLGTSSILAGAVMASLYRAAGKAASTESLIHAVLHLEQRLTTGGGWQDQVGGLVPGIKIGRSKAQLPLRVEVEQILVPDGFTQTLNDHLLLVYTGKTRLARNLLQDVVRNWYARLPSIVQNADALVSNAEECAQALRRGDLLLLGKCLDRYWQQKKCMAPGCEPLAVGRMMDALRPYVHGQCLAGAGGGGFLYILTKAPRQKEALHQVLANTEGVGNFSIHSIEVDTGGFSVEVVGCDMK
;
A
#
# COMPACT_ATOMS: atom_id res chain seq x y z
N LEU A 1 18.02 4.58 -14.36
CA LEU A 1 18.09 4.15 -15.77
C LEU A 1 17.96 2.65 -15.75
N LEU A 2 17.10 2.07 -16.59
CA LEU A 2 16.97 0.62 -16.78
C LEU A 2 17.18 0.37 -18.27
N LEU A 3 18.08 -0.56 -18.61
CA LEU A 3 18.38 -0.96 -19.99
C LEU A 3 18.11 -2.46 -20.13
N ALA A 4 17.37 -2.85 -21.16
CA ALA A 4 17.29 -4.24 -21.60
C ALA A 4 18.34 -4.41 -22.71
N VAL A 5 19.32 -5.29 -22.48
CA VAL A 5 20.43 -5.53 -23.40
C VAL A 5 20.31 -6.95 -23.93
N GLU A 6 20.17 -7.07 -25.24
CA GLU A 6 20.14 -8.37 -25.92
C GLU A 6 21.56 -8.91 -26.09
N ASP A 7 21.72 -10.22 -25.94
CA ASP A 7 22.97 -10.89 -26.30
C ASP A 7 23.12 -10.84 -27.83
N PRO A 8 24.25 -10.35 -28.37
CA PRO A 8 24.46 -10.20 -29.80
C PRO A 8 24.47 -11.54 -30.57
N TRP A 9 24.64 -12.65 -29.84
CA TRP A 9 24.53 -14.02 -30.36
C TRP A 9 24.09 -15.00 -29.26
N ALA A 10 23.38 -16.06 -29.64
CA ALA A 10 22.92 -17.08 -28.71
C ALA A 10 24.07 -17.79 -27.98
N ARG A 11 23.97 -17.92 -26.64
CA ARG A 11 24.96 -18.62 -25.79
C ARG A 11 26.34 -17.94 -25.70
N LEU A 12 26.37 -16.62 -25.69
CA LEU A 12 27.58 -15.80 -25.46
C LEU A 12 28.32 -16.13 -24.15
N GLY A 13 27.62 -16.70 -23.17
CA GLY A 13 28.16 -16.99 -21.84
C GLY A 13 28.19 -15.75 -20.96
N SER A 14 28.20 -15.94 -19.63
CA SER A 14 28.05 -14.85 -18.67
C SER A 14 29.18 -13.82 -18.72
N GLY A 15 30.38 -14.21 -19.13
CA GLY A 15 31.52 -13.31 -19.27
C GLY A 15 31.36 -12.39 -20.48
N GLY A 16 31.03 -12.98 -21.64
CA GLY A 16 30.78 -12.22 -22.86
C GLY A 16 29.57 -11.29 -22.73
N ALA A 17 28.47 -11.79 -22.15
CA ALA A 17 27.29 -10.98 -21.86
C ALA A 17 27.61 -9.81 -20.91
N THR A 18 28.49 -10.00 -19.93
CA THR A 18 28.93 -8.92 -19.03
C THR A 18 29.69 -7.83 -19.80
N LEU A 19 30.61 -8.22 -20.69
CA LEU A 19 31.36 -7.27 -21.50
C LEU A 19 30.45 -6.49 -22.45
N ASN A 20 29.51 -7.16 -23.12
CA ASN A 20 28.53 -6.51 -23.99
C ASN A 20 27.61 -5.54 -23.21
N ALA A 21 27.07 -5.97 -22.07
CA ALA A 21 26.22 -5.12 -21.23
C ALA A 21 26.98 -3.90 -20.69
N LEU A 22 28.26 -4.07 -20.32
CA LEU A 22 29.10 -2.96 -19.88
C LEU A 22 29.37 -1.96 -21.02
N LEU A 23 29.64 -2.45 -22.24
CA LEU A 23 29.78 -1.62 -23.43
C LEU A 23 28.51 -0.79 -23.70
N VAL A 24 27.35 -1.44 -23.75
CA VAL A 24 26.07 -0.77 -24.02
C VAL A 24 25.73 0.25 -22.93
N ALA A 25 26.01 -0.07 -21.67
CA ALA A 25 25.83 0.87 -20.57
C ALA A 25 26.77 2.09 -20.69
N ALA A 26 28.06 1.86 -20.99
CA ALA A 26 29.04 2.93 -21.19
C ALA A 26 28.72 3.79 -22.40
N GLU A 27 28.26 3.20 -23.50
CA GLU A 27 27.79 3.90 -24.69
C GLU A 27 26.61 4.82 -24.37
N HIS A 28 25.58 4.29 -23.69
CA HIS A 28 24.42 5.08 -23.30
C HIS A 28 24.78 6.24 -22.36
N LEU A 29 25.68 6.00 -21.40
CA LEU A 29 26.18 7.04 -20.50
C LEU A 29 27.02 8.09 -21.26
N SER A 30 27.85 7.66 -22.22
CA SER A 30 28.65 8.54 -23.09
C SER A 30 27.75 9.43 -23.94
N ALA A 31 26.72 8.86 -24.57
CA ALA A 31 25.74 9.61 -25.35
C ALA A 31 25.02 10.66 -24.49
N ARG A 32 24.62 10.30 -23.26
CA ARG A 32 23.98 11.24 -22.31
C ARG A 32 24.93 12.34 -21.83
N ALA A 33 26.23 12.08 -21.80
CA ALA A 33 27.26 13.06 -21.49
C ALA A 33 27.63 13.95 -22.69
N GLY A 34 27.03 13.73 -23.87
CA GLY A 34 27.32 14.48 -25.10
C GLY A 34 28.62 14.05 -25.79
N CYS A 35 29.17 12.90 -25.42
CA CYS A 35 30.32 12.33 -26.10
C CYS A 35 29.91 11.74 -27.47
N THR A 36 30.79 11.84 -28.46
CA THR A 36 30.60 11.26 -29.81
C THR A 36 31.21 9.88 -29.96
N VAL A 37 31.92 9.40 -28.94
CA VAL A 37 32.56 8.10 -28.85
C VAL A 37 32.31 7.51 -27.46
N VAL A 38 32.38 6.19 -27.32
CA VAL A 38 32.34 5.51 -26.02
C VAL A 38 33.59 5.89 -25.24
N THR A 39 33.41 6.41 -24.02
CA THR A 39 34.51 6.72 -23.10
C THR A 39 34.29 6.04 -21.76
N ALA A 40 35.35 5.51 -21.16
CA ALA A 40 35.30 4.93 -19.81
C ALA A 40 35.15 6.00 -18.71
N ASP A 41 35.43 7.27 -19.00
CA ASP A 41 35.29 8.38 -18.04
C ASP A 41 33.89 8.48 -17.42
N VAL A 42 32.86 8.08 -18.16
CA VAL A 42 31.47 8.09 -17.66
C VAL A 42 31.21 7.10 -16.53
N LEU A 43 32.13 6.15 -16.29
CA LEU A 43 32.02 5.18 -15.21
C LEU A 43 32.42 5.77 -13.85
N ARG A 44 33.15 6.90 -13.82
CA ARG A 44 33.76 7.47 -12.59
C ARG A 44 32.80 7.65 -11.43
N ASP A 45 31.58 8.12 -11.74
CA ASP A 45 30.50 8.33 -10.76
C ASP A 45 29.33 7.36 -10.95
N ALA A 46 29.47 6.38 -11.84
CA ALA A 46 28.40 5.45 -12.17
C ALA A 46 28.32 4.31 -11.14
N ARG A 47 27.09 3.93 -10.81
CA ARG A 47 26.78 2.70 -10.05
C ARG A 47 25.91 1.83 -10.94
N ILE A 48 26.54 0.82 -11.53
CA ILE A 48 25.89 -0.05 -12.52
C ILE A 48 25.61 -1.39 -11.85
N LEU A 49 24.40 -1.91 -12.05
CA LEU A 49 24.04 -3.29 -11.72
C LEU A 49 23.62 -3.99 -13.01
N ILE A 50 24.41 -5.00 -13.41
CA ILE A 50 24.12 -5.91 -14.51
C ILE A 50 23.45 -7.14 -13.90
N LEU A 51 22.20 -7.39 -14.29
CA LEU A 51 21.45 -8.60 -13.94
C LEU A 51 21.39 -9.51 -15.16
N HIS A 52 22.09 -10.64 -15.10
CA HIS A 52 22.03 -11.65 -16.15
C HIS A 52 20.71 -12.39 -16.07
N MET A 53 19.95 -12.32 -17.16
CA MET A 53 18.80 -13.19 -17.37
C MET A 53 19.33 -14.60 -17.56
N GLY A 54 19.05 -15.45 -16.58
CA GLY A 54 19.49 -16.84 -16.53
C GLY A 54 19.08 -17.65 -17.76
N ARG A 55 19.59 -18.90 -17.85
CA ARG A 55 19.22 -19.81 -18.95
C ARG A 55 17.73 -20.17 -18.89
N ASP A 56 17.21 -20.69 -20.01
CA ASP A 56 15.88 -21.26 -20.11
C ASP A 56 15.55 -22.21 -18.94
N PHE A 57 14.28 -22.23 -18.55
CA PHE A 57 13.81 -22.94 -17.36
C PHE A 57 12.57 -23.77 -17.68
N SER A 58 12.65 -25.08 -17.46
CA SER A 58 11.55 -25.99 -17.82
C SER A 58 10.27 -25.78 -17.02
N PHE A 59 10.35 -25.07 -15.88
CA PHE A 59 9.21 -24.87 -14.98
C PHE A 59 8.58 -23.47 -15.09
N ASP A 60 9.16 -22.56 -15.87
CA ASP A 60 8.59 -21.24 -16.15
C ASP A 60 8.95 -20.77 -17.57
N ASP A 61 7.93 -20.54 -18.39
CA ASP A 61 8.06 -20.12 -19.80
C ASP A 61 8.72 -18.75 -19.99
N CYS A 62 8.78 -17.93 -18.93
CA CYS A 62 9.45 -16.63 -18.92
C CYS A 62 10.88 -16.72 -18.36
N GLY A 63 11.35 -17.92 -18.03
CA GLY A 63 12.68 -18.16 -17.46
C GLY A 63 12.79 -17.85 -15.96
N ARG A 64 14.02 -17.97 -15.45
CA ARG A 64 14.31 -17.96 -13.99
C ARG A 64 14.08 -16.60 -13.33
N ALA A 65 14.33 -15.52 -14.07
CA ALA A 65 14.13 -14.16 -13.58
C ALA A 65 12.66 -13.90 -13.26
N PHE A 66 11.76 -14.35 -14.14
CA PHE A 66 10.32 -14.12 -14.05
C PHE A 66 9.56 -15.23 -13.33
N THR A 67 10.27 -16.21 -12.75
CA THR A 67 9.67 -17.20 -11.87
C THR A 67 8.98 -16.50 -10.70
N CYS A 68 7.64 -16.59 -10.66
CA CYS A 68 6.85 -15.96 -9.63
C CYS A 68 7.05 -16.68 -8.29
N LEU A 69 7.33 -15.90 -7.26
CA LEU A 69 7.52 -16.38 -5.90
C LEU A 69 6.18 -16.31 -5.14
N PRO A 70 5.94 -17.20 -4.16
CA PRO A 70 4.75 -17.17 -3.32
C PRO A 70 4.92 -16.10 -2.24
N ALA A 71 5.10 -14.86 -2.67
CA ALA A 71 5.44 -13.74 -1.81
C ALA A 71 4.68 -12.48 -2.21
N GLU A 72 4.51 -11.60 -1.22
CA GLU A 72 3.94 -10.28 -1.37
C GLU A 72 4.90 -9.26 -0.73
N GLU A 73 4.82 -8.00 -1.15
CA GLU A 73 5.56 -6.90 -0.53
C GLU A 73 4.56 -5.94 0.16
N PRO A 74 4.23 -6.13 1.45
CA PRO A 74 3.16 -5.36 2.11
C PRO A 74 3.41 -3.84 2.17
N GLY A 75 4.67 -3.41 2.07
CA GLY A 75 5.08 -2.00 2.07
C GLY A 75 5.14 -1.36 0.68
N ALA A 76 4.91 -2.12 -0.39
CA ALA A 76 5.04 -1.62 -1.75
C ALA A 76 3.99 -0.54 -2.06
N ARG A 77 4.39 0.44 -2.86
CA ARG A 77 3.48 1.51 -3.31
C ARG A 77 2.38 0.99 -4.23
N ALA A 78 2.64 -0.09 -4.96
CA ALA A 78 1.75 -0.74 -5.90
C ALA A 78 1.81 -2.25 -5.65
N GLU A 79 0.69 -2.95 -5.81
CA GLU A 79 0.66 -4.41 -5.65
C GLU A 79 0.99 -5.07 -6.99
N ALA A 80 1.97 -5.96 -7.03
CA ALA A 80 2.35 -6.67 -8.25
C ALA A 80 2.73 -8.11 -7.93
N LEU A 81 2.76 -8.95 -8.96
CA LEU A 81 3.37 -10.27 -8.85
C LEU A 81 4.84 -10.10 -8.51
N VAL A 82 5.31 -10.83 -7.51
CA VAL A 82 6.72 -10.82 -7.11
C VAL A 82 7.42 -11.98 -7.81
N CYS A 83 8.46 -11.69 -8.58
CA CYS A 83 9.32 -12.68 -9.21
C CYS A 83 10.74 -12.68 -8.62
N ASN A 84 11.56 -13.63 -9.06
CA ASN A 84 12.95 -13.71 -8.61
C ASN A 84 13.75 -12.43 -8.94
N LEU A 85 13.46 -11.80 -10.09
CA LEU A 85 14.07 -10.53 -10.47
C LEU A 85 13.82 -9.44 -9.42
N ASP A 86 12.58 -9.31 -8.94
CA ASP A 86 12.22 -8.31 -7.91
C ASP A 86 12.95 -8.60 -6.60
N SER A 87 12.97 -9.86 -6.18
CA SER A 87 13.69 -10.32 -4.98
C SER A 87 15.18 -9.99 -5.03
N LEU A 88 15.82 -10.26 -6.17
CA LEU A 88 17.24 -9.97 -6.37
C LEU A 88 17.49 -8.47 -6.46
N LEU A 89 16.67 -7.71 -7.19
CA LEU A 89 16.81 -6.26 -7.31
C LEU A 89 16.70 -5.59 -5.93
N GLY A 90 15.72 -5.98 -5.11
CA GLY A 90 15.57 -5.49 -3.75
C GLY A 90 16.74 -5.86 -2.84
N THR A 91 17.22 -7.11 -2.94
CA THR A 91 18.38 -7.60 -2.17
C THR A 91 19.68 -6.88 -2.56
N MET A 92 19.95 -6.72 -3.85
CA MET A 92 21.12 -5.99 -4.34
C MET A 92 21.06 -4.53 -3.89
N THR A 93 19.95 -3.85 -4.16
CA THR A 93 19.80 -2.41 -3.91
C THR A 93 19.84 -2.04 -2.43
N HIS A 94 19.11 -2.77 -1.59
CA HIS A 94 18.90 -2.39 -0.19
C HIS A 94 19.81 -3.10 0.80
N ARG A 95 20.60 -4.10 0.37
CA ARG A 95 21.47 -4.87 1.27
C ARG A 95 22.90 -4.94 0.77
N LEU A 96 23.13 -5.52 -0.41
CA LEU A 96 24.50 -5.83 -0.87
C LEU A 96 25.26 -4.60 -1.39
N CYS A 97 24.61 -3.76 -2.19
CA CYS A 97 25.25 -2.59 -2.78
C CYS A 97 25.40 -1.41 -1.80
N VAL A 98 24.79 -1.49 -0.61
CA VAL A 98 24.84 -0.41 0.39
C VAL A 98 26.28 -0.19 0.83
N GLY A 99 26.74 1.07 0.72
CA GLY A 99 28.11 1.46 1.08
C GLY A 99 29.17 1.18 0.01
N SER A 100 28.85 0.50 -1.09
CA SER A 100 29.82 0.26 -2.17
C SER A 100 30.23 1.56 -2.91
N PRO A 101 31.49 1.67 -3.36
CA PRO A 101 31.94 2.78 -4.20
C PRO A 101 31.32 2.72 -5.62
N PRO A 102 31.47 3.78 -6.45
CA PRO A 102 31.18 3.69 -7.89
C PRO A 102 31.89 2.50 -8.54
N GLY A 103 31.20 1.83 -9.47
CA GLY A 103 31.64 0.58 -10.05
C GLY A 103 30.49 -0.25 -10.63
N VAL A 104 30.80 -1.50 -10.96
CA VAL A 104 29.90 -2.41 -11.67
C VAL A 104 29.63 -3.67 -10.85
N TRP A 105 28.38 -3.85 -10.44
CA TRP A 105 27.87 -5.09 -9.90
C TRP A 105 27.37 -5.99 -11.01
N VAL A 106 27.65 -7.28 -10.90
CA VAL A 106 27.13 -8.33 -11.79
C VAL A 106 26.47 -9.39 -10.92
N CYS A 107 25.24 -9.78 -11.24
CA CYS A 107 24.46 -10.78 -10.52
C CYS A 107 23.64 -11.62 -11.49
N SER A 108 23.45 -12.91 -11.20
CA SER A 108 22.64 -13.83 -12.02
C SER A 108 21.27 -14.07 -11.39
N THR A 109 20.25 -14.22 -12.24
CA THR A 109 18.90 -14.65 -11.82
C THR A 109 18.75 -16.16 -11.70
N ASP A 110 19.83 -16.94 -11.78
CA ASP A 110 19.78 -18.41 -11.72
C ASP A 110 19.55 -18.98 -10.31
N MET A 111 19.43 -18.12 -9.31
CA MET A 111 19.36 -18.50 -7.90
C MET A 111 18.30 -17.72 -7.16
N LEU A 112 17.81 -18.30 -6.07
CA LEU A 112 17.10 -17.60 -5.02
C LEU A 112 18.11 -17.23 -3.93
N LEU A 113 18.20 -15.95 -3.61
CA LEU A 113 19.16 -15.42 -2.65
C LEU A 113 18.45 -14.77 -1.47
N THR A 114 18.82 -15.16 -0.25
CA THR A 114 18.40 -14.46 0.97
C THR A 114 19.63 -13.95 1.72
N VAL A 115 19.65 -12.65 2.02
CA VAL A 115 20.77 -11.97 2.68
C VAL A 115 20.26 -11.31 3.97
N PRO A 116 20.97 -11.36 5.11
CA PRO A 116 20.56 -10.64 6.31
C PRO A 116 20.51 -9.11 6.09
N SER A 117 19.79 -8.38 6.95
CA SER A 117 19.67 -6.91 6.86
C SER A 117 21.00 -6.18 6.96
N THR A 118 21.96 -6.76 7.68
CA THR A 118 23.33 -6.27 7.81
C THR A 118 24.30 -7.33 7.31
N PRO A 119 24.69 -7.29 6.02
CA PRO A 119 25.55 -8.31 5.43
C PRO A 119 27.02 -8.21 5.88
N GLY A 120 27.42 -7.12 6.54
CA GLY A 120 28.76 -6.97 7.12
C GLY A 120 29.89 -6.75 6.11
N ILE A 121 29.58 -6.31 4.88
CA ILE A 121 30.59 -6.03 3.86
C ILE A 121 31.25 -4.67 4.16
N SER A 122 32.56 -4.65 4.42
CA SER A 122 33.34 -3.41 4.56
C SER A 122 33.94 -2.99 3.22
N TRP A 123 33.75 -1.73 2.85
CA TRP A 123 34.30 -1.11 1.63
C TRP A 123 35.46 -0.15 1.92
N ASP A 124 35.92 -0.10 3.17
CA ASP A 124 36.98 0.82 3.58
C ASP A 124 38.29 0.47 2.86
N SER A 125 38.86 1.44 2.16
CA SER A 125 40.09 1.28 1.36
C SER A 125 40.02 0.15 0.31
N PHE A 126 38.82 -0.24 -0.12
CA PHE A 126 38.64 -1.28 -1.12
C PHE A 126 39.24 -0.90 -2.50
N GLN A 127 39.88 -1.87 -3.15
CA GLN A 127 40.43 -1.78 -4.50
C GLN A 127 40.23 -3.10 -5.23
N GLY A 128 40.16 -3.06 -6.56
CA GLY A 128 40.08 -4.25 -7.43
C GLY A 128 38.68 -4.87 -7.51
N VAL A 129 38.61 -6.20 -7.42
CA VAL A 129 37.39 -6.98 -7.65
C VAL A 129 37.01 -7.72 -6.37
N ARG A 130 35.70 -7.80 -6.10
CA ARG A 130 35.16 -8.52 -4.96
C ARG A 130 34.09 -9.51 -5.38
N VAL A 131 34.27 -10.77 -5.02
CA VAL A 131 33.23 -11.78 -5.14
C VAL A 131 32.46 -11.91 -3.84
N ILE A 132 31.16 -12.18 -3.96
CA ILE A 132 30.33 -12.53 -2.81
C ILE A 132 30.27 -14.06 -2.71
N ALA A 133 30.30 -14.55 -1.48
CA ALA A 133 30.12 -15.96 -1.16
C ALA A 133 29.06 -16.15 -0.08
N VAL A 134 28.44 -17.34 -0.08
CA VAL A 134 27.44 -17.74 0.91
C VAL A 134 27.91 -19.04 1.58
N PRO A 135 27.80 -19.19 2.91
CA PRO A 135 28.18 -20.42 3.58
C PRO A 135 27.28 -21.57 3.14
N GLY A 136 27.89 -22.69 2.75
CA GLY A 136 27.21 -23.91 2.33
C GLY A 136 27.75 -25.15 3.03
N SER A 137 26.97 -26.24 3.00
CA SER A 137 27.48 -27.53 3.47
C SER A 137 28.44 -28.14 2.45
N PRO A 138 29.48 -28.88 2.88
CA PRO A 138 30.37 -29.59 1.97
C PRO A 138 29.63 -30.55 1.02
N ALA A 139 28.52 -31.15 1.49
CA ALA A 139 27.68 -32.04 0.68
C ALA A 139 26.99 -31.31 -0.48
N TYR A 140 26.44 -30.12 -0.22
CA TYR A 140 25.85 -29.29 -1.27
C TYR A 140 26.93 -28.81 -2.24
N ALA A 141 28.08 -28.36 -1.72
CA ALA A 141 29.20 -27.85 -2.51
C ALA A 141 29.75 -28.79 -3.58
N ARG A 142 29.57 -30.13 -3.46
CA ARG A 142 29.99 -31.12 -4.48
C ARG A 142 29.43 -30.85 -5.87
N ASN A 143 28.27 -30.19 -5.95
CA ASN A 143 27.62 -29.85 -7.21
C ASN A 143 27.79 -28.37 -7.60
N HIS A 144 28.54 -27.58 -6.82
CA HIS A 144 28.70 -26.14 -6.97
C HIS A 144 30.18 -25.73 -7.06
N GLY A 145 30.42 -24.43 -7.25
CA GLY A 145 31.75 -23.84 -7.09
C GLY A 145 31.99 -23.40 -5.64
N VAL A 146 33.22 -23.52 -5.16
CA VAL A 146 33.69 -22.95 -3.89
C VAL A 146 34.93 -22.08 -4.10
N TYR A 147 35.06 -21.02 -3.30
CA TYR A 147 36.26 -20.19 -3.30
C TYR A 147 37.32 -20.76 -2.34
N LEU A 148 38.57 -20.79 -2.79
CA LEU A 148 39.72 -20.98 -1.92
C LEU A 148 40.35 -19.61 -1.65
N THR A 149 40.56 -19.24 -0.39
CA THR A 149 41.17 -17.96 -0.01
C THR A 149 42.43 -18.13 0.83
N ASP A 150 43.29 -17.12 0.83
CA ASP A 150 44.39 -17.00 1.78
C ASP A 150 43.94 -16.43 3.15
N GLU A 151 44.90 -16.24 4.07
CA GLU A 151 44.65 -15.69 5.41
C GLU A 151 44.17 -14.23 5.39
N GLN A 152 44.39 -13.50 4.29
CA GLN A 152 43.97 -12.12 4.11
C GLN A 152 42.60 -12.01 3.42
N GLY A 153 41.98 -13.13 3.04
CA GLY A 153 40.69 -13.18 2.35
C GLY A 153 40.78 -12.87 0.85
N LEU A 154 41.97 -12.93 0.25
CA LEU A 154 42.15 -12.89 -1.20
C LEU A 154 41.90 -14.27 -1.79
N VAL A 155 41.28 -14.30 -2.97
CA VAL A 155 40.92 -15.54 -3.65
C VAL A 155 42.16 -16.13 -4.33
N CYS A 156 42.51 -17.35 -3.93
CA CYS A 156 43.59 -18.14 -4.50
C CYS A 156 43.14 -18.95 -5.72
N ASP A 157 41.93 -19.52 -5.67
CA ASP A 157 41.37 -20.37 -6.73
C ASP A 157 39.82 -20.48 -6.64
N ILE A 158 39.18 -20.95 -7.72
CA ILE A 158 37.75 -21.28 -7.80
C ILE A 158 37.60 -22.76 -8.14
N ILE A 159 37.22 -23.56 -7.15
CA ILE A 159 37.11 -25.01 -7.30
C ILE A 159 35.67 -25.37 -7.69
N TYR A 160 35.45 -25.81 -8.92
CA TYR A 160 34.12 -26.23 -9.41
C TYR A 160 33.96 -27.74 -9.38
N LYS A 161 32.93 -28.24 -8.67
CA LYS A 161 32.67 -29.68 -8.49
C LYS A 161 33.91 -30.46 -8.03
N GLY A 162 34.66 -29.87 -7.09
CA GLY A 162 35.89 -30.45 -6.55
C GLY A 162 35.66 -31.75 -5.78
N THR A 163 36.75 -32.49 -5.55
CA THR A 163 36.72 -33.65 -4.65
C THR A 163 36.42 -33.21 -3.22
N GLU A 164 35.96 -34.15 -2.39
CA GLU A 164 35.70 -33.89 -0.97
C GLU A 164 36.92 -33.30 -0.25
N THR A 165 38.13 -33.77 -0.59
CA THR A 165 39.38 -33.23 -0.07
C THR A 165 39.63 -31.78 -0.46
N GLN A 166 39.35 -31.40 -1.71
CA GLN A 166 39.49 -30.03 -2.20
C GLN A 166 38.47 -29.10 -1.55
N ILE A 167 37.22 -29.53 -1.43
CA ILE A 167 36.15 -28.75 -0.78
C ILE A 167 36.46 -28.54 0.71
N GLN A 168 36.99 -29.56 1.40
CA GLN A 168 37.32 -29.47 2.81
C GLN A 168 38.48 -28.49 3.08
N GLN A 169 39.38 -28.26 2.11
CA GLN A 169 40.43 -27.24 2.23
C GLN A 169 39.86 -25.81 2.25
N CYS A 170 38.67 -25.60 1.69
CA CYS A 170 37.97 -24.32 1.70
C CYS A 170 37.08 -24.13 2.95
N ALA A 171 37.04 -25.10 3.86
CA ALA A 171 36.13 -25.05 5.01
C ALA A 171 36.55 -23.99 6.03
N GLY A 172 35.60 -23.16 6.44
CA GLY A 172 35.76 -22.20 7.52
C GLY A 172 35.75 -22.87 8.90
N PRO A 173 35.95 -22.08 9.98
CA PRO A 173 35.99 -22.58 11.36
C PRO A 173 34.70 -23.27 11.82
N ASP A 174 33.58 -22.95 11.20
CA ASP A 174 32.26 -23.52 11.47
C ASP A 174 31.94 -24.77 10.62
N GLY A 175 32.89 -25.21 9.80
CA GLY A 175 32.74 -26.36 8.89
C GLY A 175 31.94 -26.07 7.62
N THR A 176 31.52 -24.83 7.39
CA THR A 176 30.87 -24.41 6.14
C THR A 176 31.91 -24.02 5.10
N VAL A 177 31.54 -24.09 3.82
CA VAL A 177 32.41 -23.70 2.70
C VAL A 177 31.82 -22.49 1.95
N PRO A 178 32.66 -21.57 1.44
CA PRO A 178 32.20 -20.36 0.75
C PRO A 178 31.75 -20.71 -0.69
N LEU A 179 30.45 -20.88 -0.88
CA LEU A 179 29.85 -21.17 -2.18
C LEU A 179 29.96 -19.97 -3.12
N VAL A 180 30.23 -20.24 -4.39
CA VAL A 180 30.14 -19.27 -5.49
C VAL A 180 28.67 -18.92 -5.72
N CYS A 181 28.27 -17.69 -5.38
CA CYS A 181 26.86 -17.26 -5.45
C CYS A 181 26.54 -16.34 -6.64
N GLY A 182 27.32 -16.38 -7.73
CA GLY A 182 26.96 -15.67 -8.96
C GLY A 182 27.05 -14.14 -8.91
N ILE A 183 27.66 -13.56 -7.86
CA ILE A 183 27.71 -12.11 -7.64
C ILE A 183 29.16 -11.61 -7.58
N VAL A 184 29.44 -10.56 -8.35
CA VAL A 184 30.77 -9.95 -8.46
C VAL A 184 30.63 -8.42 -8.48
N PHE A 185 31.53 -7.73 -7.82
CA PHE A 185 31.71 -6.27 -7.92
C PHE A 185 33.06 -5.95 -8.53
N PHE A 186 33.06 -5.13 -9.58
CA PHE A 186 34.25 -4.55 -10.18
C PHE A 186 34.37 -3.09 -9.72
N SER A 187 35.53 -2.71 -9.18
CA SER A 187 35.86 -1.29 -8.99
C SER A 187 35.86 -0.55 -10.32
N LEU A 188 35.82 0.78 -10.26
CA LEU A 188 35.97 1.65 -11.42
C LEU A 188 37.12 1.21 -12.35
N ASP A 189 38.33 1.13 -11.80
CA ASP A 189 39.53 0.83 -12.57
C ASP A 189 39.47 -0.55 -13.23
N ALA A 190 38.94 -1.56 -12.51
CA ALA A 190 38.80 -2.91 -13.05
C ALA A 190 37.72 -2.97 -14.14
N ALA A 191 36.61 -2.25 -13.97
CA ALA A 191 35.57 -2.15 -14.99
C ALA A 191 36.04 -1.42 -16.24
N GLU A 192 36.84 -0.36 -16.09
CA GLU A 192 37.47 0.36 -17.20
C GLU A 192 38.41 -0.56 -18.00
N GLN A 193 39.29 -1.30 -17.32
CA GLN A 193 40.17 -2.25 -17.99
C GLN A 193 39.40 -3.37 -18.70
N LEU A 194 38.32 -3.89 -18.08
CA LEU A 194 37.46 -4.86 -18.74
C LEU A 194 36.78 -4.26 -19.98
N LEU A 195 36.21 -3.06 -19.88
CA LEU A 195 35.57 -2.36 -20.99
C LEU A 195 36.56 -2.12 -22.14
N ALA A 196 37.82 -1.76 -21.86
CA ALA A 196 38.84 -1.52 -22.88
C ALA A 196 39.09 -2.75 -23.79
N THR A 197 38.74 -3.96 -23.33
CA THR A 197 38.90 -5.18 -24.12
C THR A 197 37.88 -5.36 -25.25
N HIS A 198 36.78 -4.59 -25.28
CA HIS A 198 35.71 -4.76 -26.26
C HIS A 198 36.12 -4.54 -27.73
N VAL A 199 37.28 -3.94 -27.98
CA VAL A 199 37.85 -3.72 -29.33
C VAL A 199 39.05 -4.61 -29.64
N ILE A 200 39.38 -5.56 -28.76
CA ILE A 200 40.61 -6.38 -28.88
C ILE A 200 40.23 -7.80 -29.31
N PRO A 201 40.64 -8.26 -30.49
CA PRO A 201 40.39 -9.65 -30.89
C PRO A 201 41.06 -10.69 -29.97
N PRO A 202 40.39 -11.81 -29.65
CA PRO A 202 39.04 -12.19 -30.08
C PRO A 202 37.90 -11.76 -29.12
N LEU A 203 38.14 -10.85 -28.17
CA LEU A 203 37.13 -10.41 -27.18
C LEU A 203 36.08 -9.45 -27.76
N ASP A 204 36.41 -8.77 -28.86
CA ASP A 204 35.46 -7.98 -29.66
C ASP A 204 34.26 -8.83 -30.12
N ALA A 205 34.48 -10.11 -30.41
CA ALA A 205 33.44 -11.07 -30.76
C ALA A 205 32.41 -11.36 -29.64
N CYS A 206 32.65 -10.88 -28.42
CA CYS A 206 31.64 -10.91 -27.36
C CYS A 206 30.62 -9.77 -27.46
N THR A 207 30.84 -8.78 -28.33
CA THR A 207 30.03 -7.55 -28.39
C THR A 207 29.30 -7.41 -29.70
N TYR A 208 28.19 -6.67 -29.69
CA TYR A 208 27.45 -6.40 -30.92
C TYR A 208 28.32 -5.71 -31.99
N MET A 209 29.20 -4.78 -31.58
CA MET A 209 30.12 -4.09 -32.49
C MET A 209 31.08 -5.04 -33.21
N GLY A 210 31.60 -6.05 -32.49
CA GLY A 210 32.49 -7.04 -33.10
C GLY A 210 31.75 -7.98 -34.05
N LEU A 211 30.55 -8.43 -33.68
CA LEU A 211 29.73 -9.26 -34.57
C LEU A 211 29.30 -8.51 -35.84
N ASP A 212 28.89 -7.24 -35.72
CA ASP A 212 28.58 -6.38 -36.88
C ASP A 212 29.79 -6.17 -37.78
N SER A 213 31.00 -6.24 -37.20
CA SER A 213 32.27 -6.18 -37.93
C SER A 213 32.73 -7.54 -38.49
N GLY A 214 31.94 -8.61 -38.30
CA GLY A 214 32.20 -9.95 -38.83
C GLY A 214 33.08 -10.84 -37.95
N ALA A 215 33.29 -10.50 -36.67
CA ALA A 215 34.04 -11.34 -35.75
C ALA A 215 33.30 -12.66 -35.45
N PRO A 216 33.99 -13.82 -35.40
CA PRO A 216 33.35 -15.09 -35.09
C PRO A 216 32.98 -15.17 -33.60
N PRO A 217 31.73 -15.51 -33.23
CA PRO A 217 31.30 -15.51 -31.83
C PRO A 217 32.17 -16.38 -30.92
N ILE A 218 32.44 -15.88 -29.71
CA ILE A 218 33.18 -16.60 -28.67
C ILE A 218 32.36 -16.67 -27.38
N GLN A 219 32.36 -17.84 -26.74
CA GLN A 219 31.65 -18.05 -25.47
C GLN A 219 32.62 -17.91 -24.29
N LEU A 220 32.30 -17.01 -23.35
CA LEU A 220 33.13 -16.78 -22.15
C LEU A 220 32.30 -16.86 -20.86
N SER A 221 32.89 -17.42 -19.81
CA SER A 221 32.38 -17.49 -18.44
C SER A 221 32.90 -16.33 -17.60
N LEU A 222 32.00 -15.66 -16.88
CA LEU A 222 32.38 -14.62 -15.92
C LEU A 222 33.35 -15.16 -14.87
N PHE A 223 33.09 -16.35 -14.34
CA PHE A 223 33.91 -16.90 -13.25
C PHE A 223 35.20 -17.53 -13.74
N PHE A 224 35.15 -18.31 -14.82
CA PHE A 224 36.30 -19.11 -15.27
C PHE A 224 37.21 -18.41 -16.28
N ASP A 225 36.70 -17.42 -17.00
CA ASP A 225 37.48 -16.70 -18.03
C ASP A 225 37.81 -15.26 -17.62
N ILE A 226 37.01 -14.62 -16.76
CA ILE A 226 37.26 -13.23 -16.31
C ILE A 226 37.74 -13.18 -14.85
N VAL A 227 36.99 -13.73 -13.90
CA VAL A 227 37.33 -13.60 -12.47
C VAL A 227 38.57 -14.42 -12.11
N LEU A 228 38.65 -15.67 -12.58
CA LEU A 228 39.74 -16.59 -12.21
C LEU A 228 41.14 -16.07 -12.59
N CYS A 229 41.27 -15.22 -13.63
CA CYS A 229 42.58 -14.67 -14.03
C CYS A 229 43.19 -13.74 -12.96
N MET A 230 42.39 -13.22 -12.03
CA MET A 230 42.85 -12.37 -10.92
C MET A 230 43.23 -13.19 -9.68
N ALA A 231 42.95 -14.50 -9.64
CA ALA A 231 43.18 -15.33 -8.47
C ALA A 231 44.68 -15.48 -8.16
N GLY A 232 45.04 -15.41 -6.87
CA GLY A 232 46.43 -15.37 -6.40
C GLY A 232 47.24 -16.62 -6.76
N GLY A 233 46.59 -17.80 -6.73
CA GLY A 233 47.22 -19.10 -6.97
C GLY A 233 47.33 -19.51 -8.43
N MET A 234 46.83 -18.71 -9.37
CA MET A 234 46.90 -19.01 -10.80
C MET A 234 48.19 -18.50 -11.44
N THR A 235 48.73 -19.30 -12.36
CA THR A 235 49.79 -18.89 -13.29
C THR A 235 49.19 -18.61 -14.66
N GLU A 236 49.86 -17.78 -15.47
CA GLU A 236 49.40 -17.47 -16.83
C GLU A 236 49.29 -18.75 -17.67
N GLU A 237 50.27 -19.65 -17.54
CA GLU A 237 50.31 -20.90 -18.29
C GLU A 237 49.13 -21.80 -17.93
N ASP A 238 48.82 -21.98 -16.64
CA ASP A 238 47.71 -22.81 -16.18
C ASP A 238 46.35 -22.21 -16.58
N PHE A 239 46.21 -20.90 -16.42
CA PHE A 239 44.99 -20.18 -16.78
C PHE A 239 44.71 -20.25 -18.28
N VAL A 240 45.70 -19.96 -19.13
CA VAL A 240 45.56 -20.01 -20.58
C VAL A 240 45.37 -21.45 -21.07
N LYS A 241 46.11 -22.44 -20.53
CA LYS A 241 45.94 -23.86 -20.91
C LYS A 241 44.55 -24.41 -20.59
N GLY A 242 43.87 -23.87 -19.57
CA GLY A 242 42.51 -24.27 -19.22
C GLY A 242 41.43 -23.87 -20.25
N GLY A 243 41.77 -23.08 -21.28
CA GLY A 243 40.85 -22.74 -22.37
C GLY A 243 40.69 -23.89 -23.38
N GLY A 244 39.44 -24.25 -23.70
CA GLY A 244 39.15 -25.41 -24.55
C GLY A 244 39.72 -25.30 -25.97
N ASP A 245 39.44 -24.20 -26.67
CA ASP A 245 39.88 -23.95 -28.05
C ASP A 245 40.90 -22.81 -28.18
N ALA A 246 41.50 -22.65 -29.36
CA ALA A 246 42.55 -21.65 -29.59
C ALA A 246 42.07 -20.21 -29.39
N SER A 247 40.81 -19.89 -29.75
CA SER A 247 40.21 -18.58 -29.56
C SER A 247 40.04 -18.22 -28.09
N VAL A 248 39.52 -19.14 -27.27
CA VAL A 248 39.36 -18.95 -25.82
C VAL A 248 40.71 -18.81 -25.14
N ARG A 249 41.74 -19.55 -25.58
CA ARG A 249 43.10 -19.37 -25.06
C ARG A 249 43.67 -17.99 -25.37
N SER A 250 43.44 -17.48 -26.60
CA SER A 250 43.84 -16.13 -26.98
C SER A 250 43.09 -15.07 -26.17
N ALA A 251 41.77 -15.22 -25.99
CA ALA A 251 40.95 -14.36 -25.14
C ALA A 251 41.47 -14.32 -23.70
N ARG A 252 41.78 -15.48 -23.12
CA ARG A 252 42.35 -15.61 -21.77
C ARG A 252 43.69 -14.88 -21.63
N SER A 253 44.57 -14.94 -22.64
CA SER A 253 45.84 -14.21 -22.60
C SER A 253 45.64 -12.68 -22.56
N VAL A 254 44.66 -12.17 -23.31
CA VAL A 254 44.28 -10.75 -23.27
C VAL A 254 43.70 -10.37 -21.90
N LEU A 255 42.76 -11.17 -21.38
CA LEU A 255 42.14 -10.95 -20.07
C LEU A 255 43.16 -11.01 -18.92
N TRP A 256 44.11 -11.95 -18.99
CA TRP A 256 45.23 -12.04 -18.04
C TRP A 256 46.03 -10.73 -18.02
N THR A 257 46.42 -10.24 -19.19
CA THR A 257 47.19 -8.99 -19.32
C THR A 257 46.41 -7.79 -18.77
N ALA A 258 45.11 -7.71 -19.05
CA ALA A 258 44.27 -6.58 -18.65
C ALA A 258 43.92 -6.57 -17.15
N LEU A 259 43.67 -7.75 -16.55
CA LEU A 259 43.03 -7.83 -15.25
C LEU A 259 43.91 -8.39 -14.13
N ARG A 260 44.99 -9.14 -14.42
CA ARG A 260 45.80 -9.83 -13.38
C ARG A 260 46.32 -8.90 -12.27
N GLY A 261 46.53 -7.62 -12.59
CA GLY A 261 47.02 -6.62 -11.64
C GLY A 261 46.02 -6.21 -10.55
N PHE A 262 44.74 -6.56 -10.66
CA PHE A 262 43.74 -6.22 -9.65
C PHE A 262 43.63 -7.29 -8.57
N PRO A 263 43.58 -6.90 -7.28
CA PRO A 263 43.34 -7.85 -6.20
C PRO A 263 41.91 -8.41 -6.29
N LEU A 264 41.77 -9.71 -6.12
CA LEU A 264 40.49 -10.40 -6.01
C LEU A 264 40.22 -10.79 -4.56
N SER A 265 39.27 -10.11 -3.92
CA SER A 265 38.86 -10.40 -2.54
C SER A 265 37.51 -11.10 -2.47
N MET A 266 37.26 -11.83 -1.39
CA MET A 266 35.97 -12.47 -1.12
C MET A 266 35.28 -11.84 0.09
N ALA A 267 33.98 -11.62 -0.01
CA ALA A 267 33.12 -11.36 1.15
C ALA A 267 32.13 -12.53 1.32
N CYS A 268 32.33 -13.34 2.36
CA CYS A 268 31.39 -14.40 2.74
C CYS A 268 30.34 -13.83 3.70
N ILE A 269 29.06 -13.92 3.35
CA ILE A 269 27.98 -13.33 4.14
C ILE A 269 27.43 -14.37 5.11
N PRO A 270 27.64 -14.21 6.43
CA PRO A 270 27.14 -15.16 7.41
C PRO A 270 25.61 -15.16 7.43
N ASN A 271 25.01 -16.34 7.62
CA ASN A 271 23.55 -16.54 7.67
C ASN A 271 22.78 -16.14 6.40
N ALA A 272 23.46 -15.88 5.28
CA ALA A 272 22.82 -15.82 3.98
C ALA A 272 22.47 -17.24 3.50
N SER A 273 21.46 -17.36 2.63
CA SER A 273 21.13 -18.60 1.95
C SER A 273 21.14 -18.43 0.45
N TYR A 274 21.57 -19.49 -0.23
CA TYR A 274 21.69 -19.59 -1.67
C TYR A 274 21.01 -20.89 -2.09
N ASP A 275 20.05 -20.79 -3.01
CA ASP A 275 19.42 -21.95 -3.64
C ASP A 275 19.48 -21.80 -5.16
N TYR A 276 20.29 -22.61 -5.82
CA TYR A 276 20.37 -22.61 -7.28
C TYR A 276 19.12 -23.26 -7.85
N MET A 277 18.47 -22.59 -8.82
CA MET A 277 17.24 -23.11 -9.42
C MET A 277 17.56 -24.28 -10.37
N THR A 278 17.71 -25.51 -9.87
CA THR A 278 18.08 -26.66 -10.72
C THR A 278 16.96 -27.03 -11.71
N THR A 279 17.24 -27.93 -12.65
CA THR A 279 16.22 -28.55 -13.52
C THR A 279 15.42 -29.65 -12.80
N SER A 280 15.56 -29.80 -11.48
CA SER A 280 14.82 -30.76 -10.67
C SER A 280 13.47 -30.18 -10.24
N ALA A 281 12.38 -30.84 -10.63
CA ALA A 281 11.05 -30.44 -10.20
C ALA A 281 10.90 -30.52 -8.68
N SER A 282 11.55 -31.48 -8.03
CA SER A 282 11.55 -31.62 -6.57
C SER A 282 12.19 -30.40 -5.88
N ASP A 283 13.31 -29.90 -6.39
CA ASP A 283 13.96 -28.71 -5.84
C ASP A 283 13.11 -27.46 -6.09
N HIS A 284 12.53 -27.32 -7.28
CA HIS A 284 11.69 -26.19 -7.62
C HIS A 284 10.41 -26.14 -6.76
N ILE A 285 9.68 -27.25 -6.63
CA ILE A 285 8.52 -27.36 -5.73
C ILE A 285 8.92 -27.04 -4.29
N ARG A 286 10.05 -27.56 -3.83
CA ARG A 286 10.58 -27.26 -2.49
C ARG A 286 10.84 -25.76 -2.31
N SER A 287 11.45 -25.10 -3.30
CA SER A 287 11.74 -23.66 -3.26
C SER A 287 10.49 -22.77 -3.17
N LEU A 288 9.35 -23.25 -3.70
CA LEU A 288 8.07 -22.54 -3.69
C LEU A 288 7.15 -22.94 -2.53
N THR A 289 7.51 -23.95 -1.73
CA THR A 289 6.74 -24.40 -0.55
C THR A 289 7.45 -24.13 0.77
N LEU A 290 8.78 -24.07 0.76
CA LEU A 290 9.56 -23.60 1.90
C LEU A 290 9.48 -22.08 1.99
N LEU A 291 9.09 -21.59 3.16
CA LEU A 291 9.13 -20.16 3.47
C LEU A 291 10.59 -19.78 3.83
N PRO A 292 11.23 -18.84 3.14
CA PRO A 292 12.50 -18.28 3.57
C PRO A 292 12.36 -17.70 4.98
N GLY A 293 13.42 -17.81 5.78
CA GLY A 293 13.45 -17.25 7.13
C GLY A 293 13.22 -15.74 7.18
N SER A 294 13.13 -15.17 8.38
CA SER A 294 12.86 -13.74 8.67
C SER A 294 13.85 -12.74 8.04
N ALA A 295 14.90 -13.24 7.36
CA ALA A 295 15.87 -12.43 6.67
C ALA A 295 15.35 -11.83 5.36
N SER A 296 14.30 -12.34 4.69
CA SER A 296 13.82 -11.72 3.43
C SER A 296 13.10 -10.38 3.66
N HIS A 297 13.18 -9.46 2.69
CA HIS A 297 12.37 -8.23 2.69
C HIS A 297 10.95 -8.47 2.16
N LEU A 298 10.74 -9.60 1.50
CA LEU A 298 9.46 -10.07 0.99
C LEU A 298 8.73 -10.91 2.05
N ARG A 299 7.40 -10.84 2.05
CA ARG A 299 6.55 -11.68 2.90
C ARG A 299 6.09 -12.91 2.12
N PHE A 300 6.71 -14.05 2.38
CA PHE A 300 6.28 -15.32 1.80
C PHE A 300 4.97 -15.81 2.44
N CYS A 301 4.04 -16.26 1.61
CA CYS A 301 2.67 -16.59 1.99
C CYS A 301 2.25 -17.91 1.33
N LYS A 302 1.50 -18.76 2.05
CA LYS A 302 0.87 -19.97 1.47
C LYS A 302 -0.05 -19.64 0.28
N THR A 303 -0.67 -18.47 0.31
CA THR A 303 -1.54 -17.97 -0.76
C THR A 303 -1.13 -16.54 -1.07
N ALA A 304 -0.49 -16.33 -2.21
CA ALA A 304 -0.01 -15.03 -2.67
C ALA A 304 -0.80 -14.59 -3.90
N HIS A 305 -1.34 -13.36 -3.88
CA HIS A 305 -2.09 -12.78 -4.99
C HIS A 305 -3.12 -13.74 -5.61
N SER A 306 -3.86 -14.48 -4.77
CA SER A 306 -4.80 -15.51 -5.22
C SER A 306 -6.12 -15.43 -4.48
N HIS A 307 -7.20 -15.83 -5.16
CA HIS A 307 -8.51 -16.04 -4.56
C HIS A 307 -8.80 -17.54 -4.45
N VAL A 308 -9.20 -17.97 -3.24
CA VAL A 308 -9.51 -19.36 -2.93
C VAL A 308 -10.82 -19.39 -2.15
N ASP A 309 -11.85 -20.04 -2.71
CA ASP A 309 -13.18 -20.11 -2.07
C ASP A 309 -13.14 -20.89 -0.75
N GLN A 310 -12.34 -21.95 -0.66
CA GLN A 310 -12.23 -22.82 0.52
C GLN A 310 -10.77 -22.97 0.97
N PRO A 311 -10.16 -21.94 1.61
CA PRO A 311 -8.75 -21.97 2.02
C PRO A 311 -8.39 -23.10 3.00
N CYS A 312 -9.38 -23.63 3.73
CA CYS A 312 -9.20 -24.77 4.65
C CYS A 312 -8.85 -26.09 3.95
N LEU A 313 -9.00 -26.17 2.63
CA LEU A 313 -8.64 -27.33 1.82
C LEU A 313 -7.17 -27.32 1.34
N LEU A 314 -6.40 -26.27 1.69
CA LEU A 314 -4.98 -26.15 1.39
C LEU A 314 -4.15 -26.57 2.61
N GLU A 315 -3.49 -27.72 2.53
CA GLU A 315 -2.61 -28.23 3.59
C GLU A 315 -1.40 -27.31 3.83
N ASP A 316 -0.86 -27.31 5.05
CA ASP A 316 0.33 -26.53 5.37
C ASP A 316 1.56 -27.12 4.67
N GLY A 317 2.42 -26.25 4.14
CA GLY A 317 3.51 -26.64 3.25
C GLY A 317 3.10 -26.80 1.78
N SER A 318 1.88 -26.40 1.41
CA SER A 318 1.50 -26.16 0.01
C SER A 318 1.60 -24.68 -0.38
N SER A 319 1.50 -24.37 -1.66
CA SER A 319 1.63 -23.00 -2.16
C SER A 319 0.68 -22.71 -3.33
N VAL A 320 0.04 -21.54 -3.31
CA VAL A 320 -0.89 -21.07 -4.36
C VAL A 320 -0.55 -19.61 -4.71
N THR A 321 -0.14 -19.37 -5.97
CA THR A 321 0.34 -18.06 -6.42
C THR A 321 -0.35 -17.63 -7.71
N ASN A 322 -0.87 -16.40 -7.74
CA ASN A 322 -1.59 -15.85 -8.89
C ASN A 322 -2.69 -16.79 -9.44
N CYS A 323 -3.60 -17.25 -8.58
CA CYS A 323 -4.62 -18.23 -8.94
C CYS A 323 -6.04 -17.77 -8.58
N LEU A 324 -7.01 -18.33 -9.30
CA LEU A 324 -8.42 -18.29 -8.97
C LEU A 324 -8.94 -19.72 -8.77
N LEU A 325 -9.13 -20.14 -7.52
CA LEU A 325 -9.62 -21.47 -7.15
C LEU A 325 -11.06 -21.38 -6.67
N GLU A 326 -11.99 -21.76 -7.55
CA GLU A 326 -13.44 -21.71 -7.30
C GLU A 326 -13.98 -23.09 -6.87
N GLY A 327 -14.82 -23.13 -5.85
CA GLY A 327 -15.34 -24.39 -5.27
C GLY A 327 -14.30 -25.19 -4.48
N ALA A 328 -14.49 -26.52 -4.41
CA ALA A 328 -13.71 -27.42 -3.55
C ALA A 328 -12.41 -27.91 -4.23
N VAL A 329 -11.32 -27.16 -4.12
CA VAL A 329 -9.99 -27.58 -4.60
C VAL A 329 -9.12 -27.97 -3.40
N ARG A 330 -8.79 -29.26 -3.28
CA ARG A 330 -7.91 -29.79 -2.23
C ARG A 330 -6.47 -29.87 -2.72
N LEU A 331 -5.54 -29.32 -1.93
CA LEU A 331 -4.12 -29.28 -2.25
C LEU A 331 -3.31 -29.84 -1.09
N ALA A 332 -2.60 -30.94 -1.33
CA ALA A 332 -1.75 -31.59 -0.34
C ALA A 332 -0.43 -30.84 -0.13
N ALA A 333 0.19 -31.06 1.04
CA ALA A 333 1.51 -30.52 1.37
C ALA A 333 2.58 -30.91 0.34
N GLY A 334 3.57 -30.04 0.12
CA GLY A 334 4.62 -30.25 -0.87
C GLY A 334 4.11 -30.16 -2.31
N SER A 335 3.05 -29.39 -2.56
CA SER A 335 2.49 -29.15 -3.89
C SER A 335 2.23 -27.67 -4.13
N VAL A 336 2.26 -27.29 -5.40
CA VAL A 336 2.25 -25.90 -5.87
C VAL A 336 1.23 -25.74 -6.98
N ILE A 337 0.45 -24.65 -6.93
CA ILE A 337 -0.38 -24.18 -8.05
C ILE A 337 0.01 -22.74 -8.37
N GLN A 338 0.35 -22.47 -9.64
CA GLN A 338 0.70 -21.13 -10.11
C GLN A 338 -0.09 -20.76 -11.36
N HIS A 339 -0.49 -19.50 -11.50
CA HIS A 339 -1.06 -19.00 -12.75
C HIS A 339 -2.27 -19.81 -13.26
N CYS A 340 -3.08 -20.35 -12.35
CA CYS A 340 -4.21 -21.21 -12.70
C CYS A 340 -5.57 -20.60 -12.33
N HIS A 341 -6.57 -20.83 -13.17
CA HIS A 341 -7.99 -20.65 -12.83
C HIS A 341 -8.65 -22.03 -12.82
N LEU A 342 -8.95 -22.58 -11.64
CA LEU A 342 -9.49 -23.95 -11.50
C LEU A 342 -10.84 -23.95 -10.79
N GLN A 343 -11.72 -24.86 -11.23
CA GLN A 343 -13.04 -25.06 -10.67
C GLN A 343 -13.20 -26.47 -10.11
N GLY A 344 -13.44 -26.55 -8.79
CA GLY A 344 -13.67 -27.77 -8.05
C GLY A 344 -14.93 -28.56 -8.48
N PRO A 345 -15.09 -29.80 -7.99
CA PRO A 345 -14.22 -30.47 -7.02
C PRO A 345 -12.93 -31.03 -7.66
N LEU A 346 -11.77 -30.78 -7.04
CA LEU A 346 -10.46 -31.28 -7.50
C LEU A 346 -9.62 -31.81 -6.32
N MET A 347 -8.84 -32.86 -6.57
CA MET A 347 -7.93 -33.50 -5.62
C MET A 347 -6.49 -33.44 -6.16
N ILE A 348 -5.64 -32.60 -5.59
CA ILE A 348 -4.23 -32.49 -5.97
C ILE A 348 -3.40 -33.08 -4.82
N GLY A 349 -2.81 -34.26 -5.07
CA GLY A 349 -1.97 -34.98 -4.12
C GLY A 349 -0.56 -34.38 -3.98
N PRO A 350 0.28 -34.93 -3.09
CA PRO A 350 1.58 -34.36 -2.77
C PRO A 350 2.56 -34.42 -3.96
N GLY A 351 3.55 -33.53 -3.97
CA GLY A 351 4.61 -33.51 -4.98
C GLY A 351 4.16 -32.98 -6.34
N CYS A 352 3.05 -32.25 -6.42
CA CYS A 352 2.54 -31.74 -7.69
C CYS A 352 2.95 -30.28 -7.96
N LEU A 353 3.17 -29.95 -9.23
CA LEU A 353 3.23 -28.57 -9.73
C LEU A 353 2.22 -28.41 -10.85
N LEU A 354 1.21 -27.56 -10.67
CA LEU A 354 0.26 -27.18 -11.71
C LEU A 354 0.50 -25.72 -12.10
N SER A 355 0.74 -25.44 -13.38
CA SER A 355 0.95 -24.07 -13.87
C SER A 355 0.21 -23.78 -15.18
N GLY A 356 -0.30 -22.55 -15.34
CA GLY A 356 -0.87 -22.08 -16.61
C GLY A 356 -2.18 -22.74 -17.05
N LEU A 357 -2.93 -23.35 -16.11
CA LEU A 357 -4.20 -24.03 -16.42
C LEU A 357 -5.40 -23.09 -16.31
N ASP A 358 -6.37 -23.20 -17.21
CA ASP A 358 -7.58 -22.37 -17.18
C ASP A 358 -8.81 -23.12 -16.66
N VAL A 359 -9.94 -22.41 -16.58
CA VAL A 359 -11.20 -23.01 -16.12
C VAL A 359 -11.63 -24.18 -17.01
N GLY A 360 -11.33 -24.13 -18.32
CA GLY A 360 -11.60 -25.18 -19.29
C GLY A 360 -10.80 -26.47 -19.04
N SER A 361 -9.69 -26.38 -18.31
CA SER A 361 -8.85 -27.51 -17.90
C SER A 361 -9.48 -28.32 -16.75
N SER A 362 -10.38 -27.69 -15.98
CA SER A 362 -10.92 -28.27 -14.74
C SER A 362 -11.71 -29.57 -14.93
N PRO A 363 -12.58 -29.73 -15.95
CA PRO A 363 -13.30 -30.99 -16.19
C PRO A 363 -12.37 -32.17 -16.42
N ALA A 364 -11.27 -31.98 -17.15
CA ALA A 364 -10.31 -33.04 -17.47
C ALA A 364 -9.51 -33.49 -16.24
N LEU A 365 -9.29 -32.60 -15.26
CA LEU A 365 -8.59 -32.93 -14.01
C LEU A 365 -9.47 -33.74 -13.02
N ARG A 366 -10.80 -33.75 -13.19
CA ARG A 366 -11.71 -34.41 -12.25
C ARG A 366 -11.53 -35.92 -12.28
N GLY A 367 -11.21 -36.49 -11.12
CA GLY A 367 -11.00 -37.94 -10.97
C GLY A 367 -9.62 -38.41 -11.44
N CYS A 368 -8.72 -37.52 -11.86
CA CYS A 368 -7.34 -37.87 -12.16
C CYS A 368 -6.52 -38.05 -10.87
N PRO A 369 -5.68 -39.09 -10.78
CA PRO A 369 -4.79 -39.29 -9.64
C PRO A 369 -3.55 -38.41 -9.78
N LEU A 370 -3.68 -37.12 -9.45
CA LEU A 370 -2.55 -36.18 -9.49
C LEU A 370 -1.66 -36.38 -8.26
N ARG A 371 -0.48 -36.98 -8.45
CA ARG A 371 0.53 -37.18 -7.40
C ARG A 371 1.92 -37.23 -8.03
N ASP A 372 2.88 -36.53 -7.45
CA ASP A 372 4.27 -36.51 -7.92
C ASP A 372 4.39 -36.11 -9.41
N VAL A 373 3.55 -35.19 -9.90
CA VAL A 373 3.50 -34.79 -11.32
C VAL A 373 3.64 -33.29 -11.52
N VAL A 374 4.26 -32.90 -12.63
CA VAL A 374 4.32 -31.52 -13.12
C VAL A 374 3.43 -31.42 -14.34
N LEU A 375 2.44 -30.52 -14.29
CA LEU A 375 1.47 -30.28 -15.34
C LEU A 375 1.44 -28.80 -15.69
N GLN A 376 1.82 -28.45 -16.91
CA GLN A 376 1.96 -27.07 -17.35
C GLN A 376 1.16 -26.83 -18.63
N GLY A 377 0.47 -25.69 -18.69
CA GLY A 377 -0.12 -25.15 -19.91
C GLY A 377 0.73 -24.02 -20.45
N HIS A 378 1.07 -24.10 -21.73
CA HIS A 378 1.99 -23.18 -22.40
C HIS A 378 1.28 -22.41 -23.51
N HIS A 379 1.61 -21.13 -23.63
CA HIS A 379 1.29 -20.33 -24.81
C HIS A 379 2.41 -20.52 -25.83
N VAL A 380 2.05 -21.02 -27.02
CA VAL A 380 3.00 -21.34 -28.08
C VAL A 380 2.59 -20.61 -29.35
N ARG A 381 3.57 -20.04 -30.06
CA ARG A 381 3.36 -19.41 -31.36
C ARG A 381 4.15 -20.14 -32.43
N LEU A 382 3.45 -20.88 -33.27
CA LEU A 382 4.01 -21.58 -34.42
C LEU A 382 3.95 -20.67 -35.64
N ARG A 383 5.02 -19.93 -35.90
CA ARG A 383 5.04 -18.84 -36.89
C ARG A 383 3.98 -17.79 -36.56
N ASP A 384 2.82 -17.83 -37.24
CA ASP A 384 1.71 -16.89 -37.04
C ASP A 384 0.51 -17.54 -36.34
N LEU A 385 0.60 -18.83 -35.97
CA LEU A 385 -0.49 -19.56 -35.34
C LEU A 385 -0.30 -19.64 -33.82
N PRO A 386 -1.11 -18.90 -33.02
CA PRO A 386 -1.14 -19.09 -31.58
C PRO A 386 -1.87 -20.41 -31.23
N CYS A 387 -1.28 -21.19 -30.34
CA CYS A 387 -1.89 -22.41 -29.82
C CYS A 387 -1.54 -22.64 -28.35
N ARG A 388 -2.35 -23.45 -27.68
CA ARG A 388 -2.12 -23.92 -26.31
C ARG A 388 -1.58 -25.33 -26.34
N VAL A 389 -0.47 -25.56 -25.66
CA VAL A 389 0.17 -26.88 -25.54
C VAL A 389 0.25 -27.24 -24.07
N PHE A 390 -0.04 -28.49 -23.73
CA PHE A 390 0.09 -28.99 -22.36
C PHE A 390 1.25 -29.96 -22.27
N THR A 391 2.04 -29.85 -21.20
CA THR A 391 3.11 -30.79 -20.89
C THR A 391 2.84 -31.49 -19.56
N LEU A 392 3.20 -32.76 -19.49
CA LEU A 392 3.04 -33.59 -18.31
C LEU A 392 4.33 -34.41 -18.09
N THR A 393 4.94 -34.24 -16.93
CA THR A 393 6.14 -34.97 -16.49
C THR A 393 6.01 -35.41 -15.03
N GLY A 394 6.89 -36.31 -14.60
CA GLY A 394 7.03 -36.75 -13.21
C GLY A 394 7.95 -35.84 -12.41
N ARG A 395 7.71 -35.75 -11.10
CA ARG A 395 8.50 -34.96 -10.14
C ARG A 395 9.98 -35.41 -10.06
N VAL A 396 10.28 -36.67 -10.34
CA VAL A 396 11.66 -37.21 -10.31
C VAL A 396 12.26 -37.47 -11.69
N ASP A 397 11.57 -37.05 -12.75
CA ASP A 397 12.08 -37.20 -14.11
C ASP A 397 13.27 -36.26 -14.34
N ASP A 398 14.32 -36.76 -14.99
CA ASP A 398 15.45 -35.95 -15.44
C ASP A 398 15.32 -35.64 -16.94
N TRP A 399 15.49 -34.38 -17.30
CA TRP A 399 15.30 -33.91 -18.66
C TRP A 399 16.38 -34.41 -19.64
N GLN A 400 17.60 -34.63 -19.18
CA GLN A 400 18.78 -34.80 -20.04
C GLN A 400 19.38 -36.21 -20.00
N SER A 401 19.15 -36.94 -18.92
CA SER A 401 19.66 -38.30 -18.73
C SER A 401 19.17 -39.24 -19.84
N PRO A 402 20.03 -40.14 -20.35
CA PRO A 402 19.65 -41.13 -21.33
C PRO A 402 18.49 -42.01 -20.86
N VAL A 403 17.64 -42.44 -21.79
CA VAL A 403 16.45 -43.27 -21.55
C VAL A 403 16.75 -44.51 -20.69
N GLU A 404 17.93 -45.12 -20.80
CA GLU A 404 18.32 -46.31 -20.04
C GLU A 404 18.51 -46.05 -18.53
N GLU A 405 18.78 -44.81 -18.14
CA GLU A 405 19.07 -44.40 -16.76
C GLU A 405 18.02 -43.43 -16.20
N ALA A 406 17.04 -43.04 -17.03
CA ALA A 406 16.04 -42.02 -16.73
C ALA A 406 14.63 -42.61 -16.52
N THR A 407 13.72 -41.73 -16.08
CA THR A 407 12.30 -42.05 -15.90
C THR A 407 11.43 -41.08 -16.70
N TYR A 408 10.21 -41.49 -17.01
CA TYR A 408 9.14 -40.63 -17.46
C TYR A 408 7.86 -40.93 -16.68
N LEU A 409 7.26 -39.89 -16.09
CA LEU A 409 6.17 -40.00 -15.11
C LEU A 409 6.57 -40.85 -13.90
N ASN A 410 7.79 -40.65 -13.41
CA ASN A 410 8.39 -41.32 -12.26
C ASN A 410 8.58 -42.84 -12.41
N VAL A 411 8.44 -43.39 -13.62
CA VAL A 411 8.67 -44.81 -13.90
C VAL A 411 9.76 -44.99 -14.96
N PRO A 412 10.53 -46.08 -14.92
CA PRO A 412 11.49 -46.38 -15.98
C PRO A 412 10.82 -46.40 -17.35
N TRP A 413 11.49 -45.90 -18.39
CA TRP A 413 10.94 -45.84 -19.74
C TRP A 413 10.43 -47.18 -20.28
N ALA A 414 11.08 -48.29 -19.95
CA ALA A 414 10.64 -49.63 -20.32
C ALA A 414 9.25 -49.98 -19.75
N GLU A 415 9.00 -49.61 -18.48
CA GLU A 415 7.70 -49.78 -17.83
C GLU A 415 6.66 -48.84 -18.44
N PHE A 416 7.04 -47.58 -18.72
CA PHE A 416 6.16 -46.62 -19.38
C PHE A 416 5.67 -47.14 -20.74
N PHE A 417 6.56 -47.68 -21.59
CA PHE A 417 6.19 -48.25 -22.88
C PHE A 417 5.25 -49.45 -22.73
N GLN A 418 5.53 -50.33 -21.76
CA GLN A 418 4.67 -51.48 -21.48
C GLN A 418 3.27 -51.05 -21.01
N ARG A 419 3.19 -50.05 -20.14
CA ARG A 419 1.94 -49.54 -19.55
C ARG A 419 1.06 -48.82 -20.56
N THR A 420 1.66 -47.99 -21.43
CA THR A 420 0.92 -47.09 -22.32
C THR A 420 0.75 -47.63 -23.74
N GLY A 421 1.56 -48.60 -24.16
CA GLY A 421 1.61 -49.09 -25.54
C GLY A 421 2.32 -48.15 -26.52
N VAL A 422 2.92 -47.05 -26.02
CA VAL A 422 3.83 -46.18 -26.78
C VAL A 422 5.10 -46.94 -27.14
N ARG A 423 5.62 -46.71 -28.35
CA ARG A 423 6.85 -47.34 -28.86
C ARG A 423 7.94 -46.28 -28.98
N GLU A 424 9.19 -46.71 -28.92
CA GLU A 424 10.35 -45.82 -29.07
C GLU A 424 10.30 -45.01 -30.39
N GLY A 425 9.91 -45.65 -31.49
CA GLY A 425 9.73 -44.99 -32.79
C GLY A 425 8.54 -44.03 -32.88
N ASP A 426 7.66 -44.01 -31.87
CA ASP A 426 6.62 -42.96 -31.78
C ASP A 426 7.22 -41.63 -31.25
N LEU A 427 8.40 -41.66 -30.60
CA LEU A 427 8.98 -40.52 -29.88
C LEU A 427 10.24 -39.94 -30.54
N TRP A 428 11.07 -40.80 -31.12
CA TRP A 428 12.31 -40.40 -31.77
C TRP A 428 12.42 -40.99 -33.18
N ASP A 429 13.07 -40.24 -34.06
CA ASP A 429 13.38 -40.70 -35.40
C ASP A 429 14.44 -41.83 -35.33
N ALA A 430 14.41 -42.77 -36.28
CA ALA A 430 15.30 -43.92 -36.27
C ALA A 430 16.80 -43.54 -36.25
N GLU A 431 17.14 -42.37 -36.79
CA GLU A 431 18.49 -41.82 -36.87
C GLU A 431 18.96 -41.11 -35.58
N THR A 432 18.05 -40.85 -34.62
CA THR A 432 18.43 -40.18 -33.36
C THR A 432 19.40 -41.08 -32.56
N PRO A 433 20.62 -40.61 -32.23
CA PRO A 433 21.60 -41.40 -31.48
C PRO A 433 21.05 -41.82 -30.12
N ARG A 434 21.30 -43.07 -29.68
CA ARG A 434 20.79 -43.58 -28.39
C ARG A 434 21.15 -42.69 -27.20
N ARG A 435 22.38 -42.17 -27.16
CA ARG A 435 22.85 -41.26 -26.10
C ARG A 435 22.13 -39.90 -26.07
N SER A 436 21.43 -39.54 -27.14
CA SER A 436 20.66 -38.30 -27.27
C SER A 436 19.16 -38.51 -27.09
N ARG A 437 18.72 -39.76 -26.87
CA ARG A 437 17.33 -40.09 -26.53
C ARG A 437 17.17 -39.84 -25.04
N CYS A 438 16.40 -38.82 -24.70
CA CYS A 438 16.08 -38.40 -23.35
C CYS A 438 14.72 -37.69 -23.35
N LEU A 439 14.22 -37.30 -22.17
CA LEU A 439 12.94 -36.61 -22.06
C LEU A 439 12.91 -35.29 -22.85
N LEU A 440 14.02 -34.54 -22.87
CA LEU A 440 14.15 -33.29 -23.61
C LEU A 440 13.90 -33.45 -25.12
N SER A 441 14.33 -34.57 -25.71
CA SER A 441 14.24 -34.83 -27.16
C SER A 441 13.03 -35.70 -27.57
N ALA A 442 12.23 -36.18 -26.62
CA ALA A 442 11.09 -37.06 -26.89
C ALA A 442 9.87 -36.29 -27.39
N ARG A 443 9.30 -36.65 -28.55
CA ARG A 443 8.08 -36.03 -29.12
C ARG A 443 6.79 -36.47 -28.39
N LEU A 444 6.65 -36.01 -27.16
CA LEU A 444 5.56 -36.39 -26.26
C LEU A 444 4.31 -35.52 -26.38
N PHE A 445 4.49 -34.24 -26.71
CA PHE A 445 3.48 -33.22 -26.45
C PHE A 445 2.66 -32.91 -27.72
N PRO A 446 1.35 -33.23 -27.74
CA PRO A 446 0.49 -32.89 -28.87
C PRO A 446 0.37 -31.38 -29.05
N VAL A 447 0.54 -30.93 -30.29
CA VAL A 447 0.51 -29.50 -30.63
C VAL A 447 -0.61 -29.18 -31.62
N LEU A 448 -0.83 -30.05 -32.61
CA LEU A 448 -1.92 -29.91 -33.58
C LEU A 448 -2.54 -31.27 -33.90
N HIS A 449 -3.85 -31.30 -34.13
CA HIS A 449 -4.55 -32.46 -34.66
C HIS A 449 -5.42 -32.05 -35.85
N ALA A 450 -5.43 -32.84 -36.92
CA ALA A 450 -6.01 -32.45 -38.21
C ALA A 450 -7.54 -32.29 -38.20
N ARG A 451 -8.24 -32.86 -37.21
CA ARG A 451 -9.71 -32.96 -37.18
C ARG A 451 -10.36 -32.61 -35.85
N GLU A 452 -9.58 -32.51 -34.78
CA GLU A 452 -10.11 -32.44 -33.41
C GLU A 452 -9.34 -31.38 -32.62
N ALA A 453 -10.01 -30.73 -31.67
CA ALA A 453 -9.35 -29.80 -30.76
C ALA A 453 -8.57 -30.60 -29.72
N LEU A 454 -7.32 -30.18 -29.47
CA LEU A 454 -6.50 -30.75 -28.41
C LEU A 454 -6.85 -30.12 -27.07
N GLY A 455 -6.81 -30.94 -26.02
CA GLY A 455 -7.10 -30.55 -24.65
C GLY A 455 -6.14 -31.20 -23.67
N LEU A 456 -6.41 -31.00 -22.38
CA LEU A 456 -5.58 -31.54 -21.31
C LEU A 456 -5.67 -33.08 -21.24
N GLU A 457 -6.79 -33.66 -21.66
CA GLU A 457 -7.01 -35.09 -21.77
C GLU A 457 -5.97 -35.79 -22.66
N ASP A 458 -5.43 -35.10 -23.67
CA ASP A 458 -4.47 -35.61 -24.64
C ASP A 458 -3.08 -35.89 -24.03
N VAL A 459 -2.82 -35.37 -22.83
CA VAL A 459 -1.63 -35.71 -22.02
C VAL A 459 -1.96 -36.48 -20.76
N LEU A 460 -3.12 -36.23 -20.12
CA LEU A 460 -3.49 -36.90 -18.86
C LEU A 460 -3.66 -38.41 -18.99
N TRP A 461 -4.00 -38.93 -20.17
CA TRP A 461 -4.13 -40.38 -20.37
C TRP A 461 -2.80 -41.13 -20.16
N LEU A 462 -1.64 -40.45 -20.27
CA LEU A 462 -0.31 -41.02 -20.05
C LEU A 462 -0.08 -41.49 -18.60
N LEU A 463 -0.91 -41.01 -17.66
CA LEU A 463 -0.95 -41.48 -16.27
C LEU A 463 -1.48 -42.92 -16.13
N GLY A 464 -2.01 -43.52 -17.21
CA GLY A 464 -2.47 -44.91 -17.21
C GLY A 464 -3.90 -45.09 -16.69
N LEU A 465 -4.81 -44.17 -17.02
CA LEU A 465 -6.22 -44.27 -16.60
C LEU A 465 -6.91 -45.48 -17.25
N PRO A 466 -7.54 -46.38 -16.46
CA PRO A 466 -7.90 -47.75 -16.89
C PRO A 466 -9.00 -47.89 -17.95
N THR A 467 -9.69 -46.83 -18.36
CA THR A 467 -10.93 -46.93 -19.15
C THR A 467 -10.85 -46.53 -20.64
N VAL A 468 -9.74 -45.98 -21.17
CA VAL A 468 -9.73 -45.42 -22.55
C VAL A 468 -8.38 -45.55 -23.30
N ALA A 469 -7.45 -46.40 -22.84
CA ALA A 469 -6.05 -46.36 -23.29
C ALA A 469 -5.82 -46.57 -24.80
N SER A 470 -6.63 -47.38 -25.49
CA SER A 470 -6.42 -47.70 -26.92
C SER A 470 -6.85 -46.57 -27.88
N GLU A 471 -7.99 -45.93 -27.61
CA GLU A 471 -8.50 -44.82 -28.43
C GLU A 471 -7.66 -43.55 -28.24
N GLN A 472 -7.28 -43.26 -27.00
CA GLN A 472 -6.41 -42.12 -26.68
C GLN A 472 -5.01 -42.29 -27.25
N LEU A 473 -4.42 -43.49 -27.19
CA LEU A 473 -3.14 -43.78 -27.84
C LEU A 473 -3.20 -43.58 -29.36
N ALA A 474 -4.31 -44.00 -30.00
CA ALA A 474 -4.49 -43.79 -31.44
C ALA A 474 -4.56 -42.30 -31.79
N ARG A 475 -5.38 -41.54 -31.06
CA ARG A 475 -5.51 -40.08 -31.19
C ARG A 475 -4.18 -39.35 -30.94
N TRP A 476 -3.45 -39.74 -29.90
CA TRP A 476 -2.13 -39.18 -29.59
C TRP A 476 -1.10 -39.47 -30.71
N ARG A 477 -1.14 -40.66 -31.32
CA ARG A 477 -0.28 -40.99 -32.47
C ARG A 477 -0.61 -40.19 -33.72
N THR A 478 -1.89 -39.88 -33.95
CA THR A 478 -2.33 -39.09 -35.12
C THR A 478 -2.15 -37.58 -34.93
N ALA A 479 -1.92 -37.12 -33.70
CA ALA A 479 -1.55 -35.75 -33.42
C ALA A 479 -0.11 -35.46 -33.87
N TRP A 480 0.11 -34.26 -34.40
CA TRP A 480 1.45 -33.72 -34.58
C TRP A 480 2.00 -33.33 -33.21
N ARG A 481 3.15 -33.92 -32.86
CA ARG A 481 3.76 -33.83 -31.53
C ARG A 481 5.15 -33.21 -31.62
N MET A 482 5.51 -32.47 -30.58
CA MET A 482 6.82 -31.86 -30.42
C MET A 482 7.46 -32.34 -29.12
N SER A 483 8.79 -32.34 -29.11
CA SER A 483 9.61 -32.48 -27.90
C SER A 483 9.73 -31.15 -27.17
N TRP A 484 10.17 -31.18 -25.90
CA TRP A 484 10.42 -29.92 -25.17
C TRP A 484 11.51 -29.09 -25.86
N GLN A 485 12.54 -29.73 -26.40
CA GLN A 485 13.59 -29.05 -27.17
C GLN A 485 13.04 -28.29 -28.40
N GLU A 486 12.03 -28.85 -29.07
CA GLU A 486 11.39 -28.22 -30.22
C GLU A 486 10.37 -27.15 -29.79
N LEU A 487 9.70 -27.33 -28.65
CA LEU A 487 8.69 -26.39 -28.12
C LEU A 487 9.30 -25.11 -27.55
N LEU A 488 10.45 -25.21 -26.88
CA LEU A 488 11.08 -24.10 -26.16
C LEU A 488 11.24 -22.82 -27.00
N PRO A 489 11.80 -22.85 -28.24
CA PRO A 489 11.91 -21.65 -29.07
C PRO A 489 10.57 -21.15 -29.64
N CYS A 490 9.47 -21.89 -29.43
CA CYS A 490 8.13 -21.51 -29.88
C CYS A 490 7.27 -20.92 -28.75
N LEU A 491 7.78 -20.83 -27.52
CA LEU A 491 7.04 -20.23 -26.40
C LEU A 491 6.74 -18.75 -26.68
N ASP A 492 5.50 -18.35 -26.40
CA ASP A 492 5.03 -16.99 -26.55
C ASP A 492 5.06 -16.27 -25.19
N THR A 493 6.25 -15.77 -24.82
CA THR A 493 6.48 -15.11 -23.52
C THR A 493 5.60 -13.87 -23.34
N GLU A 494 5.29 -13.13 -24.41
CA GLU A 494 4.40 -11.97 -24.36
C GLU A 494 2.97 -12.40 -23.99
N ALA A 495 2.44 -13.42 -24.66
CA ALA A 495 1.12 -13.97 -24.35
C ALA A 495 1.06 -14.52 -22.92
N GLU A 496 2.12 -15.19 -22.47
CA GLU A 496 2.21 -15.75 -21.12
C GLU A 496 2.20 -14.65 -20.04
N LEU A 497 3.06 -13.62 -20.17
CA LEU A 497 3.05 -12.48 -19.24
C LEU A 497 1.70 -11.75 -19.24
N GLY A 498 1.08 -11.58 -20.41
CA GLY A 498 -0.25 -11.01 -20.55
C GLY A 498 -1.33 -11.83 -19.83
N ALA A 499 -1.28 -13.16 -19.95
CA ALA A 499 -2.21 -14.06 -19.26
C ALA A 499 -2.03 -14.02 -17.74
N ARG A 500 -0.79 -14.03 -17.24
CA ARG A 500 -0.48 -13.89 -15.80
C ARG A 500 -1.02 -12.58 -15.25
N GLN A 501 -0.84 -11.48 -15.98
CA GLN A 501 -1.33 -10.17 -15.60
C GLN A 501 -2.86 -10.11 -15.59
N ALA A 502 -3.52 -10.65 -16.60
CA ALA A 502 -4.98 -10.70 -16.67
C ALA A 502 -5.56 -11.49 -15.48
N LEU A 503 -4.96 -12.63 -15.14
CA LEU A 503 -5.36 -13.44 -13.99
C LEU A 503 -5.13 -12.72 -12.66
N PHE A 504 -4.01 -11.99 -12.52
CA PHE A 504 -3.70 -11.19 -11.34
C PHE A 504 -4.79 -10.13 -11.09
N PHE A 505 -5.27 -9.44 -12.11
CA PHE A 505 -6.34 -8.47 -11.94
C PHE A 505 -7.72 -9.12 -11.79
N LEU A 506 -7.96 -10.29 -12.40
CA LEU A 506 -9.19 -11.05 -12.22
C LEU A 506 -9.36 -11.49 -10.75
N GLN A 507 -8.32 -12.07 -10.14
CA GLN A 507 -8.34 -12.36 -8.70
C GLN A 507 -8.37 -11.07 -7.88
N GLY A 508 -7.73 -9.99 -8.36
CA GLY A 508 -7.82 -8.65 -7.77
C GLY A 508 -9.25 -8.13 -7.65
N GLN A 509 -10.11 -8.38 -8.64
CA GLN A 509 -11.54 -8.05 -8.56
C GLN A 509 -12.24 -8.85 -7.45
N ARG A 510 -11.89 -10.13 -7.26
CA ARG A 510 -12.40 -10.94 -6.12
C ARG A 510 -11.89 -10.39 -4.78
N LYS A 511 -10.63 -9.97 -4.71
CA LYS A 511 -10.04 -9.29 -3.54
C LYS A 511 -10.79 -8.02 -3.19
N VAL A 512 -11.13 -7.16 -4.16
CA VAL A 512 -11.94 -5.95 -3.93
C VAL A 512 -13.26 -6.29 -3.25
N ARG A 513 -14.00 -7.28 -3.77
CA ARG A 513 -15.28 -7.71 -3.17
C ARG A 513 -15.09 -8.23 -1.75
N ARG A 514 -14.11 -9.12 -1.55
CA ARG A 514 -13.80 -9.71 -0.24
C ARG A 514 -13.44 -8.63 0.79
N VAL A 515 -12.61 -7.66 0.41
CA VAL A 515 -12.18 -6.57 1.30
C VAL A 515 -13.33 -5.62 1.61
N LEU A 516 -14.15 -5.22 0.64
CA LEU A 516 -15.23 -4.28 0.92
C LEU A 516 -16.37 -4.93 1.70
N VAL A 517 -16.78 -6.15 1.33
CA VAL A 517 -17.88 -6.87 1.99
C VAL A 517 -17.46 -7.41 3.36
N GLY A 518 -16.26 -7.98 3.46
CA GLY A 518 -15.74 -8.52 4.72
C GLY A 518 -15.21 -7.48 5.71
N ARG A 519 -15.06 -6.22 5.25
CA ARG A 519 -14.56 -5.07 6.04
C ARG A 519 -13.23 -5.29 6.81
N PRO A 520 -12.21 -6.01 6.29
CA PRO A 520 -10.92 -6.00 6.94
C PRO A 520 -10.22 -4.64 6.72
N ASP A 521 -9.28 -4.33 7.61
CA ASP A 521 -8.42 -3.14 7.54
C ASP A 521 -7.27 -3.32 6.53
N SER A 522 -7.63 -3.73 5.31
CA SER A 522 -6.71 -3.89 4.19
C SER A 522 -6.91 -2.77 3.18
N SER A 523 -5.81 -2.13 2.76
CA SER A 523 -5.84 -1.11 1.73
C SER A 523 -6.02 -1.71 0.33
N LEU A 524 -6.86 -1.07 -0.49
CA LEU A 524 -6.99 -1.36 -1.92
C LEU A 524 -6.20 -0.37 -2.79
N LEU A 525 -5.55 0.64 -2.19
CA LEU A 525 -4.80 1.66 -2.92
C LEU A 525 -3.61 1.09 -3.73
N PRO A 526 -2.81 0.14 -3.21
CA PRO A 526 -1.75 -0.48 -4.00
C PRO A 526 -2.29 -1.19 -5.25
N LEU A 527 -3.40 -1.94 -5.13
CA LEU A 527 -4.06 -2.59 -6.27
C LEU A 527 -4.63 -1.56 -7.27
N ALA A 528 -5.21 -0.47 -6.79
CA ALA A 528 -5.71 0.61 -7.64
C ALA A 528 -4.59 1.26 -8.47
N ARG A 529 -3.42 1.51 -7.88
CA ARG A 529 -2.24 2.04 -8.59
C ARG A 529 -1.78 1.09 -9.69
N SER A 530 -1.66 -0.20 -9.38
CA SER A 530 -1.29 -1.21 -10.37
C SER A 530 -2.32 -1.30 -11.49
N ALA A 531 -3.61 -1.33 -11.17
CA ALA A 531 -4.66 -1.40 -12.17
C ALA A 531 -4.69 -0.17 -13.09
N VAL A 532 -4.35 1.01 -12.59
CA VAL A 532 -4.22 2.22 -13.42
C VAL A 532 -2.99 2.12 -14.32
N HIS A 533 -1.84 1.75 -13.77
CA HIS A 533 -0.58 1.63 -14.51
C HIS A 533 -0.69 0.62 -15.65
N GLU A 534 -1.32 -0.53 -15.38
CA GLU A 534 -1.45 -1.65 -16.32
C GLU A 534 -2.71 -1.59 -17.18
N GLY A 535 -3.52 -0.54 -17.09
CA GLY A 535 -4.73 -0.39 -17.93
C GLY A 535 -5.97 -1.18 -17.49
N TYR A 536 -5.95 -1.86 -16.34
CA TYR A 536 -7.07 -2.60 -15.75
C TYR A 536 -8.05 -1.76 -14.90
N HIS A 537 -7.86 -0.44 -14.82
CA HIS A 537 -8.70 0.47 -14.03
C HIS A 537 -10.20 0.34 -14.34
N LYS A 538 -10.61 0.07 -15.59
CA LYS A 538 -12.02 -0.12 -15.96
C LYS A 538 -12.65 -1.32 -15.24
N ALA A 539 -11.94 -2.45 -15.17
CA ALA A 539 -12.41 -3.66 -14.51
C ALA A 539 -12.54 -3.47 -12.98
N VAL A 540 -11.58 -2.75 -12.39
CA VAL A 540 -11.61 -2.38 -10.97
C VAL A 540 -12.76 -1.41 -10.67
N LEU A 541 -12.93 -0.36 -11.48
CA LEU A 541 -14.04 0.60 -11.34
C LEU A 541 -15.40 -0.11 -11.46
N GLY A 542 -15.58 -1.00 -12.44
CA GLY A 542 -16.81 -1.78 -12.58
C GLY A 542 -17.10 -2.63 -11.36
N THR A 543 -16.08 -3.30 -10.81
CA THR A 543 -16.22 -4.08 -9.57
C THR A 543 -16.62 -3.21 -8.37
N LEU A 544 -16.04 -2.01 -8.26
CA LEU A 544 -16.35 -1.08 -7.18
C LEU A 544 -17.78 -0.53 -7.33
N ASP A 545 -18.23 -0.20 -8.54
CA ASP A 545 -19.60 0.23 -8.82
C ASP A 545 -20.61 -0.87 -8.46
N GLU A 546 -20.31 -2.12 -8.81
CA GLU A 546 -21.15 -3.27 -8.44
C GLU A 546 -21.21 -3.47 -6.93
N VAL A 547 -20.08 -3.42 -6.22
CA VAL A 547 -20.06 -3.56 -4.76
C VAL A 547 -20.84 -2.41 -4.10
N ALA A 548 -20.66 -1.18 -4.56
CA ALA A 548 -21.36 -0.02 -4.03
C ALA A 548 -22.87 -0.10 -4.27
N SER A 549 -23.30 -0.53 -5.45
CA SER A 549 -24.72 -0.62 -5.82
C SER A 549 -25.45 -1.81 -5.18
N MET A 550 -24.75 -2.93 -4.93
CA MET A 550 -25.32 -4.12 -4.28
C MET A 550 -25.22 -4.08 -2.75
N ALA A 551 -24.53 -3.09 -2.18
CA ALA A 551 -24.34 -2.98 -0.74
C ALA A 551 -25.66 -2.71 -0.03
N SER A 552 -26.04 -3.60 0.89
CA SER A 552 -27.15 -3.37 1.83
C SER A 552 -26.78 -2.43 2.97
N ASP A 553 -25.48 -2.23 3.20
CA ASP A 553 -24.93 -1.38 4.25
C ASP A 553 -24.28 -0.12 3.64
N ALA A 554 -24.68 1.04 4.15
CA ALA A 554 -24.20 2.33 3.65
C ALA A 554 -22.70 2.54 3.86
N GLY A 555 -22.07 1.92 4.87
CA GLY A 555 -20.63 2.00 5.11
C GLY A 555 -19.82 1.24 4.04
N ILE A 556 -20.32 0.07 3.59
CA ILE A 556 -19.72 -0.66 2.46
C ILE A 556 -19.80 0.19 1.18
N ALA A 557 -20.97 0.79 0.90
CA ALA A 557 -21.15 1.67 -0.24
C ALA A 557 -20.24 2.92 -0.15
N ALA A 558 -20.16 3.57 1.01
CA ALA A 558 -19.30 4.73 1.24
C ALA A 558 -17.82 4.40 0.98
N ARG A 559 -17.32 3.29 1.53
CA ARG A 559 -15.93 2.86 1.32
C ARG A 559 -15.66 2.50 -0.14
N ALA A 560 -16.61 1.88 -0.84
CA ALA A 560 -16.50 1.59 -2.28
C ALA A 560 -16.42 2.88 -3.12
N LEU A 561 -17.26 3.88 -2.82
CA LEU A 561 -17.23 5.21 -3.46
C LEU A 561 -15.89 5.94 -3.22
N ALA A 562 -15.37 5.89 -1.99
CA ALA A 562 -14.05 6.43 -1.68
C ALA A 562 -12.92 5.72 -2.45
N CYS A 563 -13.00 4.39 -2.59
CA CYS A 563 -12.06 3.62 -3.42
C CYS A 563 -12.15 3.99 -4.91
N ILE A 564 -13.35 4.27 -5.45
CA ILE A 564 -13.49 4.79 -6.82
C ILE A 564 -12.75 6.11 -6.97
N ALA A 565 -12.91 7.01 -5.99
CA ALA A 565 -12.21 8.28 -5.99
C ALA A 565 -10.68 8.11 -5.92
N GLU A 566 -10.16 7.09 -5.22
CA GLU A 566 -8.74 6.71 -5.26
C GLU A 566 -8.28 6.25 -6.65
N VAL A 567 -9.06 5.40 -7.34
CA VAL A 567 -8.72 4.99 -8.71
C VAL A 567 -8.63 6.22 -9.62
N LEU A 568 -9.62 7.12 -9.57
CA LEU A 568 -9.63 8.35 -10.35
C LEU A 568 -8.46 9.28 -10.01
N GLY A 569 -8.10 9.38 -8.73
CA GLY A 569 -6.91 10.11 -8.29
C GLY A 569 -5.62 9.52 -8.85
N CYS A 570 -5.49 8.19 -8.86
CA CYS A 570 -4.36 7.50 -9.46
C CYS A 570 -4.28 7.73 -10.98
N MET A 571 -5.43 7.69 -11.67
CA MET A 571 -5.52 7.95 -13.12
C MET A 571 -5.06 9.37 -13.49
N ALA A 572 -5.21 10.34 -12.58
CA ALA A 572 -4.76 11.71 -12.82
C ALA A 572 -3.24 11.89 -12.70
N GLN A 573 -2.48 10.90 -12.19
CA GLN A 573 -1.01 10.90 -12.09
C GLN A 573 -0.40 12.17 -11.45
N GLY A 574 -1.15 12.87 -10.60
CA GLY A 574 -0.71 14.14 -9.98
C GLY A 574 -0.89 15.39 -10.84
N GLU A 575 -1.40 15.27 -12.08
CA GLU A 575 -1.51 16.37 -13.05
C GLU A 575 -2.84 17.14 -13.00
N GLY A 576 -3.78 16.78 -12.11
CA GLY A 576 -5.12 17.37 -12.02
C GLY A 576 -5.31 18.46 -10.96
N GLY A 577 -4.23 18.87 -10.28
CA GLY A 577 -4.26 19.78 -9.13
C GLY A 577 -4.73 19.11 -7.83
N LEU A 578 -5.03 19.92 -6.81
CA LEU A 578 -5.40 19.41 -5.48
C LEU A 578 -6.75 18.69 -5.51
N ARG A 579 -6.87 17.53 -4.85
CA ARG A 579 -8.16 16.86 -4.62
C ARG A 579 -8.91 17.49 -3.42
N SER A 580 -9.07 18.81 -3.46
CA SER A 580 -9.82 19.60 -2.49
C SER A 580 -10.72 20.60 -3.22
N GLY A 581 -11.89 20.89 -2.67
CA GLY A 581 -12.86 21.83 -3.25
C GLY A 581 -14.31 21.39 -3.13
N PRO A 582 -15.25 22.15 -3.74
CA PRO A 582 -16.68 21.85 -3.68
C PRO A 582 -17.06 20.67 -4.58
N ALA A 583 -17.98 19.84 -4.09
CA ALA A 583 -18.59 18.74 -4.81
C ALA A 583 -20.05 19.07 -5.17
N ALA A 584 -20.30 20.16 -5.90
CA ALA A 584 -21.64 20.70 -6.13
C ALA A 584 -21.95 21.01 -7.62
N ASN A 585 -21.37 20.24 -8.54
CA ASN A 585 -21.69 20.41 -9.96
C ASN A 585 -23.12 19.88 -10.19
N ARG A 586 -23.94 20.68 -10.90
CA ARG A 586 -25.33 20.37 -11.26
C ARG A 586 -25.47 19.04 -12.01
N GLU A 587 -24.49 18.65 -12.81
CA GLU A 587 -24.50 17.39 -13.56
C GLU A 587 -24.53 16.16 -12.64
N TRP A 588 -24.01 16.30 -11.41
CA TRP A 588 -23.95 15.22 -10.41
C TRP A 588 -25.14 15.27 -9.42
N ALA A 589 -25.99 16.30 -9.50
CA ALA A 589 -27.02 16.56 -8.50
C ALA A 589 -28.12 15.49 -8.46
N SER A 590 -28.47 14.91 -9.61
CA SER A 590 -29.46 13.82 -9.69
C SER A 590 -28.99 12.61 -8.87
N ALA A 591 -27.73 12.21 -9.05
CA ALA A 591 -27.14 11.09 -8.34
C ALA A 591 -27.12 11.32 -6.82
N PHE A 592 -26.75 12.53 -6.40
CA PHE A 592 -26.81 12.91 -4.98
C PHE A 592 -28.23 12.86 -4.42
N GLY A 593 -29.22 13.36 -5.16
CA GLY A 593 -30.63 13.31 -4.74
C GLY A 593 -31.12 11.88 -4.49
N ARG A 594 -30.70 10.90 -5.30
CA ARG A 594 -31.00 9.49 -5.06
C ARG A 594 -30.37 8.97 -3.78
N LEU A 595 -29.07 9.24 -3.56
CA LEU A 595 -28.39 8.85 -2.33
C LEU A 595 -29.07 9.46 -1.10
N GLU A 596 -29.48 10.74 -1.17
CA GLU A 596 -30.20 11.42 -0.09
C GLU A 596 -31.55 10.76 0.23
N SER A 597 -32.24 10.22 -0.78
CA SER A 597 -33.50 9.49 -0.63
C SER A 597 -33.33 8.03 -0.14
N GLY A 598 -32.09 7.54 -0.04
CA GLY A 598 -31.78 6.16 0.34
C GLY A 598 -31.69 5.17 -0.83
N ASP A 599 -31.89 5.61 -2.08
CA ASP A 599 -31.65 4.80 -3.28
C ASP A 599 -30.16 4.76 -3.62
N ILE A 600 -29.41 3.95 -2.87
CA ILE A 600 -27.95 3.79 -3.05
C ILE A 600 -27.64 3.24 -4.44
N ALA A 601 -28.34 2.18 -4.85
CA ALA A 601 -28.10 1.51 -6.12
C ALA A 601 -28.29 2.45 -7.32
N GLY A 602 -29.42 3.17 -7.38
CA GLY A 602 -29.68 4.14 -8.43
C GLY A 602 -28.72 5.32 -8.39
N GLY A 603 -28.34 5.80 -7.19
CA GLY A 603 -27.35 6.86 -7.03
C GLY A 603 -25.98 6.47 -7.60
N VAL A 604 -25.48 5.28 -7.26
CA VAL A 604 -24.21 4.75 -7.78
C VAL A 604 -24.23 4.60 -9.31
N GLN A 605 -25.33 4.10 -9.88
CA GLN A 605 -25.48 3.97 -11.33
C GLN A 605 -25.41 5.32 -12.05
N GLU A 606 -26.07 6.35 -11.51
CA GLU A 606 -26.01 7.72 -12.07
C GLU A 606 -24.62 8.35 -11.90
N LEU A 607 -23.94 8.14 -10.77
CA LEU A 607 -22.54 8.56 -10.59
C LEU A 607 -21.63 7.93 -11.65
N ALA A 608 -21.75 6.62 -11.88
CA ALA A 608 -20.94 5.90 -12.86
C ALA A 608 -21.20 6.36 -14.30
N ALA A 609 -22.46 6.63 -14.64
CA ALA A 609 -22.84 7.17 -15.95
C ALA A 609 -22.28 8.58 -16.17
N GLU A 610 -22.36 9.46 -15.16
CA GLU A 610 -21.80 10.81 -15.24
C GLU A 610 -20.28 10.79 -15.32
N ARG A 611 -19.61 9.96 -14.50
CA ARG A 611 -18.15 9.78 -14.48
C ARG A 611 -17.56 9.55 -15.87
N GLN A 612 -18.21 8.79 -16.75
CA GLN A 612 -17.70 8.51 -18.10
C GLN A 612 -17.43 9.78 -18.92
N LYS A 613 -18.18 10.86 -18.68
CA LYS A 613 -18.01 12.15 -19.37
C LYS A 613 -16.76 12.92 -18.89
N TRP A 614 -16.14 12.46 -17.80
CA TRP A 614 -15.05 13.15 -17.09
C TRP A 614 -13.69 12.44 -17.18
N MET A 615 -13.61 11.33 -17.90
CA MET A 615 -12.41 10.47 -17.94
C MET A 615 -11.29 10.97 -18.87
N SER A 616 -11.49 12.08 -19.58
CA SER A 616 -10.64 12.47 -20.72
C SER A 616 -9.35 13.21 -20.37
N ARG A 617 -9.26 13.84 -19.20
CA ARG A 617 -8.06 14.61 -18.78
C ARG A 617 -7.90 14.66 -17.27
N PRO A 618 -6.65 14.77 -16.74
CA PRO A 618 -6.35 14.72 -15.31
C PRO A 618 -7.19 15.65 -14.42
N VAL A 619 -7.43 16.89 -14.86
CA VAL A 619 -8.24 17.86 -14.10
C VAL A 619 -9.70 17.42 -13.92
N LEU A 620 -10.28 16.72 -14.90
CA LEU A 620 -11.65 16.21 -14.79
C LEU A 620 -11.69 14.97 -13.92
N LEU A 621 -10.68 14.10 -13.97
CA LEU A 621 -10.55 12.94 -13.09
C LEU A 621 -10.49 13.36 -11.61
N VAL A 622 -9.67 14.36 -11.26
CA VAL A 622 -9.60 14.90 -9.90
C VAL A 622 -10.93 15.50 -9.46
N ARG A 623 -11.64 16.21 -10.35
CA ARG A 623 -12.96 16.78 -10.03
C ARG A 623 -14.02 15.70 -9.84
N ALA A 624 -14.03 14.66 -10.68
CA ALA A 624 -14.91 13.51 -10.52
C ALA A 624 -14.64 12.79 -9.20
N ALA A 625 -13.37 12.58 -8.83
CA ALA A 625 -13.00 12.01 -7.53
C ALA A 625 -13.59 12.80 -6.35
N ARG A 626 -13.58 14.15 -6.40
CA ARG A 626 -14.24 14.99 -5.38
C ARG A 626 -15.75 14.76 -5.31
N HIS A 627 -16.41 14.49 -6.43
CA HIS A 627 -17.85 14.19 -6.44
C HIS A 627 -18.16 12.82 -5.83
N TYR A 628 -17.30 11.82 -6.04
CA TYR A 628 -17.39 10.54 -5.34
C TYR A 628 -17.17 10.66 -3.83
N GLU A 629 -16.21 11.49 -3.38
CA GLU A 629 -16.06 11.84 -1.95
C GLU A 629 -17.33 12.54 -1.44
N GLY A 630 -17.92 13.45 -2.22
CA GLY A 630 -19.21 14.08 -1.88
C GLY A 630 -20.35 13.06 -1.71
N ALA A 631 -20.42 12.06 -2.59
CA ALA A 631 -21.39 10.98 -2.49
C ALA A 631 -21.19 10.11 -1.24
N GLU A 632 -19.94 9.73 -0.94
CA GLU A 632 -19.57 9.02 0.28
C GLU A 632 -19.96 9.83 1.53
N GLN A 633 -19.72 11.14 1.54
CA GLN A 633 -20.11 12.02 2.65
C GLN A 633 -21.63 12.09 2.88
N ILE A 634 -22.45 11.94 1.83
CA ILE A 634 -23.92 11.85 1.99
C ILE A 634 -24.29 10.61 2.83
N LEU A 635 -23.64 9.47 2.59
CA LEU A 635 -23.87 8.23 3.31
C LEU A 635 -23.36 8.30 4.76
N VAL A 636 -22.15 8.87 4.96
CA VAL A 636 -21.61 9.13 6.30
C VAL A 636 -22.55 10.01 7.11
N ARG A 637 -23.06 11.08 6.49
CA ARG A 637 -24.03 11.98 7.10
C ARG A 637 -25.29 11.24 7.54
N GLN A 638 -25.90 10.43 6.66
CA GLN A 638 -27.10 9.64 7.01
C GLN A 638 -26.85 8.69 8.18
N ALA A 639 -25.68 8.05 8.25
CA ALA A 639 -25.30 7.20 9.37
C ALA A 639 -25.28 8.00 10.69
N VAL A 640 -24.63 9.16 10.70
CA VAL A 640 -24.54 10.03 11.89
C VAL A 640 -25.90 10.61 12.28
N MET A 641 -26.76 10.90 11.30
CA MET A 641 -28.11 11.44 11.51
C MET A 641 -28.99 10.52 12.36
N SER A 642 -28.72 9.22 12.38
CA SER A 642 -29.41 8.27 13.28
C SER A 642 -29.25 8.59 14.77
N SER A 643 -28.22 9.38 15.15
CA SER A 643 -28.03 9.87 16.52
C SER A 643 -29.16 10.76 17.03
N CYS A 644 -30.03 11.27 16.15
CA CYS A 644 -31.17 12.09 16.56
C CYS A 644 -32.14 11.36 17.50
N GLN A 645 -32.13 10.02 17.51
CA GLN A 645 -32.93 9.22 18.44
C GLN A 645 -32.54 9.41 19.92
N PHE A 646 -31.31 9.90 20.18
CA PHE A 646 -30.82 10.18 21.53
C PHE A 646 -31.15 11.61 22.00
N ILE A 647 -31.85 12.40 21.17
CA ILE A 647 -32.29 13.75 21.52
C ILE A 647 -33.61 13.65 22.28
N THR A 648 -33.57 13.91 23.58
CA THR A 648 -34.76 13.99 24.43
C THR A 648 -35.00 15.42 24.87
N VAL A 649 -36.26 15.85 24.80
CA VAL A 649 -36.67 17.22 25.11
C VAL A 649 -37.94 17.20 25.96
N GLU A 650 -37.92 17.90 27.08
CA GLU A 650 -39.05 18.04 28.01
C GLU A 650 -39.78 19.36 27.78
N GLN A 651 -41.08 19.38 28.07
CA GLN A 651 -41.88 20.60 28.02
C GLN A 651 -41.71 21.39 29.32
N VAL A 652 -41.45 22.69 29.20
CA VAL A 652 -41.30 23.62 30.32
C VAL A 652 -42.09 24.89 30.06
N GLU A 653 -42.36 25.67 31.11
CA GLU A 653 -43.10 26.92 30.97
C GLU A 653 -42.43 27.88 30.00
N LEU A 654 -43.22 28.43 29.07
CA LEU A 654 -42.75 29.39 28.08
C LEU A 654 -42.27 30.69 28.76
N PRO A 655 -41.03 31.16 28.51
CA PRO A 655 -40.56 32.44 29.03
C PRO A 655 -41.46 33.59 28.56
N PRO A 656 -41.72 34.63 29.37
CA PRO A 656 -42.63 35.71 28.97
C PRO A 656 -42.18 36.39 27.66
N LEU A 657 -43.14 36.90 26.90
CA LEU A 657 -42.86 37.57 25.62
C LEU A 657 -41.86 38.72 25.83
N GLY A 658 -40.87 38.84 24.93
CA GLY A 658 -39.81 39.84 25.01
C GLY A 658 -38.64 39.53 25.95
N HIS A 659 -38.75 38.53 26.83
CA HIS A 659 -37.64 38.15 27.73
C HIS A 659 -36.55 37.39 26.99
N TRP A 660 -35.30 37.70 27.33
CA TRP A 660 -34.13 37.05 26.75
C TRP A 660 -33.82 35.75 27.49
N VAL A 661 -33.66 34.67 26.74
CA VAL A 661 -32.98 33.47 27.20
C VAL A 661 -31.52 33.59 26.78
N GLN A 662 -30.61 33.78 27.73
CA GLN A 662 -29.20 33.95 27.48
C GLN A 662 -28.43 32.67 27.82
N VAL A 663 -27.52 32.28 26.91
CA VAL A 663 -26.61 31.16 27.08
C VAL A 663 -25.17 31.62 26.83
N VAL A 664 -24.29 31.34 27.79
CA VAL A 664 -22.84 31.57 27.67
C VAL A 664 -22.08 30.26 27.86
N CYS A 665 -21.09 30.03 27.01
CA CYS A 665 -20.32 28.79 26.97
C CYS A 665 -18.81 29.07 27.10
N PRO A 666 -18.07 28.20 27.81
CA PRO A 666 -16.62 28.20 27.76
C PRO A 666 -16.11 27.80 26.36
N ALA A 667 -14.82 28.05 26.10
CA ALA A 667 -14.12 27.43 24.97
C ALA A 667 -13.67 26.01 25.36
N ARG A 668 -13.06 25.27 24.43
CA ARG A 668 -12.57 23.90 24.71
C ARG A 668 -11.15 23.64 24.23
N LEU A 669 -10.45 22.78 24.95
CA LEU A 669 -9.16 22.18 24.55
C LEU A 669 -9.26 20.66 24.52
N ASP A 670 -8.84 20.06 23.41
CA ASP A 670 -8.66 18.63 23.24
C ASP A 670 -7.26 18.22 23.72
N LEU A 671 -7.11 17.57 24.87
CA LEU A 671 -5.78 17.20 25.39
C LEU A 671 -5.20 15.96 24.70
N SER A 672 -6.06 15.03 24.28
CA SER A 672 -5.67 13.80 23.59
C SER A 672 -6.87 13.16 22.90
N GLY A 673 -6.64 12.45 21.79
CA GLY A 673 -7.62 11.57 21.15
C GLY A 673 -8.43 12.18 20.00
N GLY A 674 -8.33 13.48 19.73
CA GLY A 674 -9.04 14.11 18.61
C GLY A 674 -8.71 13.47 17.25
N TRP A 675 -9.68 13.52 16.33
CA TRP A 675 -9.81 12.71 15.10
C TRP A 675 -10.42 11.32 15.31
N SER A 676 -10.27 10.69 16.49
CA SER A 676 -10.98 9.42 16.77
C SER A 676 -12.50 9.61 16.89
N ASP A 677 -12.95 10.84 17.17
CA ASP A 677 -14.33 11.28 17.25
C ASP A 677 -14.99 11.57 15.89
N THR A 678 -14.20 11.57 14.82
CA THR A 678 -14.64 12.00 13.50
C THR A 678 -15.34 10.87 12.74
N PRO A 679 -16.57 11.06 12.22
CA PRO A 679 -17.20 10.12 11.30
C PRO A 679 -16.39 9.96 9.99
N PRO A 680 -16.22 8.74 9.46
CA PRO A 680 -16.79 7.47 9.93
C PRO A 680 -16.03 6.77 11.07
N ILE A 681 -14.81 7.20 11.37
CA ILE A 681 -13.87 6.56 12.31
C ILE A 681 -14.57 6.24 13.64
N THR A 682 -15.27 7.21 14.21
CA THR A 682 -15.93 7.08 15.51
C THR A 682 -16.95 5.94 15.60
N TYR A 683 -17.69 5.62 14.53
CA TYR A 683 -18.69 4.54 14.57
C TYR A 683 -18.19 3.24 13.92
N GLU A 684 -17.09 3.27 13.17
CA GLU A 684 -16.46 2.05 12.62
C GLU A 684 -15.45 1.42 13.60
N HIS A 685 -14.76 2.25 14.37
CA HIS A 685 -13.68 1.84 15.28
C HIS A 685 -13.98 2.17 16.74
N GLY A 686 -14.80 3.19 16.99
CA GLY A 686 -14.92 3.80 18.32
C GLY A 686 -13.93 4.96 18.47
N GLY A 687 -14.23 5.85 19.40
CA GLY A 687 -13.45 7.06 19.64
C GLY A 687 -13.41 7.42 21.10
N ALA A 688 -12.32 8.07 21.52
CA ALA A 688 -12.14 8.59 22.86
C ALA A 688 -11.38 9.91 22.79
N VAL A 689 -11.89 10.95 23.45
CA VAL A 689 -11.26 12.28 23.47
C VAL A 689 -11.29 12.84 24.88
N VAL A 690 -10.13 13.29 25.37
CA VAL A 690 -10.03 14.00 26.64
C VAL A 690 -10.15 15.49 26.37
N ASP A 691 -11.17 16.12 26.93
CA ASP A 691 -11.49 17.53 26.71
C ASP A 691 -11.52 18.32 28.01
N VAL A 692 -11.17 19.61 27.92
CA VAL A 692 -11.23 20.58 29.01
C VAL A 692 -12.05 21.79 28.59
N ALA A 693 -13.06 22.13 29.37
CA ALA A 693 -13.79 23.39 29.23
C ALA A 693 -12.93 24.50 29.83
N VAL A 694 -12.69 25.58 29.08
CA VAL A 694 -11.78 26.65 29.51
C VAL A 694 -12.40 28.04 29.37
N LEU A 695 -12.13 28.88 30.36
CA LEU A 695 -12.23 30.33 30.26
C LEU A 695 -10.99 30.85 29.53
N VAL A 696 -11.18 31.84 28.65
CA VAL A 696 -10.08 32.53 27.97
C VAL A 696 -10.04 33.94 28.49
N ASP A 697 -8.91 34.33 29.08
CA ASP A 697 -8.73 35.61 29.78
C ASP A 697 -9.88 35.90 30.78
N GLY A 698 -10.27 34.87 31.56
CA GLY A 698 -11.31 34.96 32.59
C GLY A 698 -12.75 35.02 32.09
N CYS A 699 -12.99 34.88 30.79
CA CYS A 699 -14.33 35.00 30.20
C CYS A 699 -14.78 33.70 29.52
N ARG A 700 -16.11 33.44 29.56
CA ARG A 700 -16.80 32.53 28.63
C ARG A 700 -17.00 33.26 27.30
N PRO A 701 -16.26 32.93 26.23
CA PRO A 701 -16.15 33.82 25.08
C PRO A 701 -17.25 33.62 24.04
N ILE A 702 -18.05 32.55 24.14
CA ILE A 702 -19.05 32.15 23.15
C ILE A 702 -20.43 32.24 23.79
N GLY A 703 -21.44 32.71 23.04
CA GLY A 703 -22.79 32.72 23.56
C GLY A 703 -23.86 33.09 22.55
N ALA A 704 -25.11 32.89 22.97
CA ALA A 704 -26.30 33.23 22.23
C ALA A 704 -27.39 33.72 23.18
N ARG A 705 -28.26 34.62 22.71
CA ARG A 705 -29.50 34.97 23.40
C ARG A 705 -30.68 34.94 22.45
N VAL A 706 -31.81 34.44 22.93
CA VAL A 706 -33.04 34.27 22.13
C VAL A 706 -34.22 34.84 22.88
N ARG A 707 -35.09 35.59 22.21
CA ARG A 707 -36.38 36.02 22.76
C ARG A 707 -37.53 35.77 21.78
N ARG A 708 -38.73 35.60 22.32
CA ARG A 708 -39.97 35.64 21.52
C ARG A 708 -40.37 37.09 21.27
N ILE A 709 -40.76 37.40 20.02
CA ILE A 709 -41.18 38.74 19.57
C ILE A 709 -42.60 38.68 19.00
N VAL A 710 -43.33 39.81 19.01
CA VAL A 710 -44.72 39.87 18.51
C VAL A 710 -44.79 39.61 17.00
N GLN A 711 -43.83 40.13 16.24
CA GLN A 711 -43.80 39.99 14.79
C GLN A 711 -43.54 38.51 14.43
N PRO A 712 -44.35 37.88 13.56
CA PRO A 712 -44.17 36.48 13.15
C PRO A 712 -43.03 36.30 12.15
N GLU A 713 -41.84 36.78 12.48
CA GLU A 713 -40.62 36.70 11.67
C GLU A 713 -39.45 36.16 12.50
N LEU A 714 -38.40 35.67 11.84
CA LEU A 714 -37.15 35.31 12.48
C LEU A 714 -36.12 36.42 12.26
N ARG A 715 -35.62 37.03 13.35
CA ARG A 715 -34.52 38.01 13.31
C ARG A 715 -33.24 37.37 13.79
N LEU A 716 -32.27 37.26 12.90
CA LEU A 716 -31.00 36.57 13.10
C LEU A 716 -29.88 37.60 13.13
N VAL A 717 -29.31 37.84 14.30
CA VAL A 717 -28.24 38.84 14.51
C VAL A 717 -26.96 38.12 14.89
N SER A 718 -25.91 38.32 14.11
CA SER A 718 -24.57 37.79 14.40
C SER A 718 -23.62 38.94 14.69
N LEU A 719 -23.07 38.95 15.90
CA LEU A 719 -22.01 39.86 16.34
C LEU A 719 -20.67 39.18 16.11
N SER A 720 -19.87 39.74 15.21
CA SER A 720 -18.55 39.20 14.86
C SER A 720 -17.48 40.27 14.93
N GLY A 721 -16.33 39.96 15.53
CA GLY A 721 -15.19 40.89 15.65
C GLY A 721 -14.67 41.03 17.08
N THR A 722 -13.55 41.72 17.21
CA THR A 722 -13.05 42.16 18.52
C THR A 722 -13.80 43.44 18.94
N PRO A 723 -13.80 43.85 20.22
CA PRO A 723 -14.49 45.07 20.68
C PRO A 723 -14.09 46.36 19.94
N ARG A 724 -12.99 46.34 19.17
CA ARG A 724 -12.49 47.47 18.38
C ARG A 724 -13.01 47.48 16.92
N SER A 725 -13.69 46.44 16.46
CA SER A 725 -14.18 46.30 15.08
C SER A 725 -15.36 45.31 15.01
N GLU A 726 -16.43 45.59 15.77
CA GLU A 726 -17.65 44.78 15.75
C GLU A 726 -18.43 45.00 14.45
N VAL A 727 -18.62 43.91 13.70
CA VAL A 727 -19.51 43.86 12.54
C VAL A 727 -20.78 43.16 12.98
N VAL A 728 -21.88 43.91 12.96
CA VAL A 728 -23.23 43.41 13.22
C VAL A 728 -23.86 43.03 11.89
N THR A 729 -24.18 41.74 11.71
CA THR A 729 -24.97 41.28 10.57
C THR A 729 -26.37 40.94 11.05
N GLU A 730 -27.39 41.59 10.47
CA GLU A 730 -28.79 41.31 10.74
C GLU A 730 -29.45 40.70 9.50
N LEU A 731 -30.16 39.59 9.69
CA LEU A 731 -30.92 38.89 8.67
C LEU A 731 -32.34 38.63 9.16
N VAL A 732 -33.34 38.99 8.37
CA VAL A 732 -34.76 38.79 8.71
C VAL A 732 -35.38 37.78 7.75
N CYS A 733 -35.93 36.69 8.29
CA CYS A 733 -36.66 35.67 7.51
C CYS A 733 -38.16 35.80 7.77
N ARG A 734 -38.92 36.13 6.73
CA ARG A 734 -40.40 36.27 6.77
C ARG A 734 -41.13 35.12 6.09
N GLU A 735 -40.54 34.64 5.00
CA GLU A 735 -41.01 33.49 4.22
C GLU A 735 -40.15 32.23 4.46
N LEU A 736 -40.74 31.06 4.22
CA LEU A 736 -40.13 29.76 4.48
C LEU A 736 -38.93 29.50 3.54
N GLU A 737 -38.97 30.03 2.33
CA GLU A 737 -37.93 29.94 1.30
C GLU A 737 -36.61 30.58 1.75
N HIS A 738 -36.64 31.57 2.66
CA HIS A 738 -35.42 32.16 3.21
C HIS A 738 -34.57 31.17 4.02
N LEU A 739 -35.14 30.01 4.42
CA LEU A 739 -34.44 28.94 5.09
C LEU A 739 -33.85 27.88 4.13
N GLN A 740 -34.12 27.94 2.82
CA GLN A 740 -33.77 26.85 1.87
C GLN A 740 -32.26 26.58 1.77
N ASP A 741 -31.44 27.62 1.94
CA ASP A 741 -29.98 27.54 1.89
C ASP A 741 -29.34 27.11 3.22
N TYR A 742 -30.11 26.62 4.21
CA TYR A 742 -29.59 26.21 5.51
C TYR A 742 -28.47 25.17 5.41
N CYS A 743 -28.46 24.34 4.36
CA CYS A 743 -27.46 23.30 4.13
C CYS A 743 -26.18 23.82 3.44
N GLN A 744 -26.09 25.13 3.18
CA GLN A 744 -24.91 25.78 2.59
C GLN A 744 -24.14 26.54 3.69
N PRO A 745 -23.00 26.04 4.19
CA PRO A 745 -22.30 26.63 5.34
C PRO A 745 -21.90 28.10 5.20
N HIS A 746 -21.73 28.57 3.96
CA HIS A 746 -21.34 29.94 3.65
C HIS A 746 -22.52 30.90 3.48
N ALA A 747 -23.76 30.38 3.49
CA ALA A 747 -24.95 31.20 3.37
C ALA A 747 -25.15 32.04 4.65
N PRO A 748 -25.60 33.31 4.52
CA PRO A 748 -25.85 34.17 5.68
C PRO A 748 -26.82 33.51 6.66
N GLY A 749 -26.39 33.38 7.92
CA GLY A 749 -27.22 32.79 8.99
C GLY A 749 -27.48 31.28 8.87
N ALA A 750 -26.76 30.53 8.03
CA ALA A 750 -27.00 29.11 7.79
C ALA A 750 -27.12 28.28 9.09
N LEU A 751 -26.19 28.46 10.04
CA LEU A 751 -26.20 27.77 11.33
C LEU A 751 -27.49 28.06 12.12
N LEU A 752 -27.93 29.31 12.13
CA LEU A 752 -29.14 29.72 12.83
C LEU A 752 -30.40 29.17 12.15
N LYS A 753 -30.46 29.22 10.81
CA LYS A 753 -31.54 28.61 10.01
C LYS A 753 -31.64 27.10 10.29
N ALA A 754 -30.51 26.40 10.28
CA ALA A 754 -30.46 24.98 10.61
C ALA A 754 -30.88 24.70 12.05
N ALA A 755 -30.55 25.56 13.01
CA ALA A 755 -30.98 25.43 14.40
C ALA A 755 -32.50 25.53 14.55
N PHE A 756 -33.17 26.47 13.88
CA PHE A 756 -34.64 26.56 13.87
C PHE A 756 -35.31 25.29 13.34
N ILE A 757 -34.73 24.69 12.29
CA ILE A 757 -35.22 23.45 11.69
C ILE A 757 -34.97 22.25 12.62
N CYS A 758 -33.76 22.11 13.16
CA CYS A 758 -33.37 20.97 13.99
C CYS A 758 -34.06 20.94 15.35
N THR A 759 -34.32 22.11 15.95
CA THR A 759 -35.08 22.25 17.21
C THR A 759 -36.60 22.09 17.00
N GLN A 760 -37.04 21.92 15.75
CA GLN A 760 -38.43 21.83 15.34
C GLN A 760 -39.26 23.04 15.79
N VAL A 761 -38.64 24.22 15.86
CA VAL A 761 -39.35 25.50 15.97
C VAL A 761 -39.97 25.85 14.62
N VAL A 762 -39.32 25.46 13.51
CA VAL A 762 -39.83 25.56 12.15
C VAL A 762 -39.80 24.17 11.50
N GLN A 763 -40.91 23.76 10.90
CA GLN A 763 -41.00 22.57 10.06
C GLN A 763 -40.60 22.93 8.63
N PHE A 764 -39.51 22.33 8.13
CA PHE A 764 -38.99 22.55 6.79
C PHE A 764 -38.54 21.22 6.15
N PRO A 765 -38.96 20.91 4.90
CA PRO A 765 -39.92 21.65 4.08
C PRO A 765 -41.36 21.53 4.62
N SER A 766 -42.22 22.50 4.31
CA SER A 766 -43.63 22.49 4.70
C SER A 766 -44.49 23.30 3.72
N GLN A 767 -45.76 22.92 3.56
CA GLN A 767 -46.75 23.71 2.82
C GLN A 767 -47.31 24.87 3.65
N ARG A 768 -47.07 24.87 4.97
CA ARG A 768 -47.54 25.94 5.86
C ARG A 768 -46.53 27.11 5.86
N PRO A 769 -46.97 28.35 5.61
CA PRO A 769 -46.09 29.52 5.65
C PRO A 769 -45.39 29.70 7.00
N LEU A 770 -44.17 30.25 6.98
CA LEU A 770 -43.37 30.47 8.19
C LEU A 770 -44.14 31.27 9.25
N GLN A 771 -44.80 32.35 8.84
CA GLN A 771 -45.56 33.23 9.74
C GLN A 771 -46.69 32.48 10.49
N ALA A 772 -47.38 31.56 9.80
CA ALA A 772 -48.44 30.75 10.39
C ALA A 772 -47.88 29.76 11.42
N GLN A 773 -46.78 29.07 11.10
CA GLN A 773 -46.11 28.15 12.02
C GLN A 773 -45.71 28.84 13.34
N LEU A 774 -45.14 30.05 13.23
CA LEU A 774 -44.69 30.86 14.36
C LEU A 774 -45.86 31.39 15.20
N MET A 775 -46.89 31.92 14.56
CA MET A 775 -48.05 32.49 15.27
C MET A 775 -48.85 31.41 16.01
N GLU A 776 -49.14 30.27 15.37
CA GLU A 776 -49.92 29.18 15.96
C GLU A 776 -49.22 28.52 17.15
N SER A 777 -47.91 28.32 17.06
CA SER A 777 -47.16 27.55 18.06
C SER A 777 -46.61 28.40 19.20
N PHE A 778 -46.29 29.67 18.93
CA PHE A 778 -45.54 30.52 19.87
C PHE A 778 -46.14 31.91 20.11
N GLY A 779 -47.21 32.29 19.39
CA GLY A 779 -47.88 33.59 19.50
C GLY A 779 -47.08 34.75 18.91
N GLY A 780 -46.08 34.47 18.06
CA GLY A 780 -45.16 35.44 17.50
C GLY A 780 -43.89 34.79 16.95
N GLY A 781 -42.91 35.60 16.54
CA GLY A 781 -41.63 35.15 16.00
C GLY A 781 -40.51 35.08 17.03
N PHE A 782 -39.26 34.99 16.54
CA PHE A 782 -38.07 34.90 17.38
C PHE A 782 -36.99 35.88 16.95
N GLU A 783 -36.26 36.40 17.92
CA GLU A 783 -35.04 37.17 17.71
C GLU A 783 -33.87 36.46 18.39
N VAL A 784 -32.80 36.22 17.63
CA VAL A 784 -31.61 35.47 18.04
C VAL A 784 -30.38 36.34 17.86
N HIS A 785 -29.60 36.54 18.92
CA HIS A 785 -28.30 37.22 18.85
C HIS A 785 -27.20 36.22 19.21
N THR A 786 -26.14 36.15 18.41
CA THR A 786 -24.97 35.30 18.67
C THR A 786 -23.68 36.10 18.71
N TRP A 787 -22.72 35.68 19.53
CA TRP A 787 -21.38 36.29 19.59
C TRP A 787 -20.27 35.26 19.82
N SER A 788 -19.07 35.60 19.35
CA SER A 788 -17.84 34.94 19.77
C SER A 788 -16.74 35.99 19.93
N LYS A 789 -16.09 36.00 21.10
CA LYS A 789 -14.90 36.82 21.37
C LYS A 789 -13.61 36.17 20.86
N LEU A 790 -13.69 34.99 20.24
CA LEU A 790 -12.56 34.29 19.65
C LEU A 790 -12.46 34.57 18.14
N PRO A 791 -11.25 34.62 17.56
CA PRO A 791 -11.09 34.76 16.13
C PRO A 791 -11.69 33.55 15.39
N HIS A 792 -12.23 33.80 14.19
CA HIS A 792 -12.70 32.73 13.34
C HIS A 792 -11.53 31.82 12.94
N GLY A 793 -11.74 30.49 12.99
CA GLY A 793 -10.65 29.53 12.79
C GLY A 793 -9.67 29.44 13.96
N SER A 794 -10.09 29.77 15.18
CA SER A 794 -9.31 29.63 16.42
C SER A 794 -8.84 28.19 16.70
N GLY A 795 -9.57 27.19 16.18
CA GLY A 795 -9.36 25.78 16.52
C GLY A 795 -9.96 25.38 17.87
N LEU A 796 -10.67 26.27 18.58
CA LEU A 796 -11.24 26.06 19.92
C LEU A 796 -12.71 25.60 19.90
N GLY A 797 -13.17 24.95 18.82
CA GLY A 797 -14.53 24.39 18.71
C GLY A 797 -15.65 25.42 18.61
N THR A 798 -15.32 26.67 18.25
CA THR A 798 -16.24 27.82 18.34
C THR A 798 -17.58 27.60 17.64
N SER A 799 -17.60 26.98 16.45
CA SER A 799 -18.82 26.78 15.67
C SER A 799 -19.80 25.81 16.33
N SER A 800 -19.31 24.63 16.75
CA SER A 800 -20.13 23.58 17.36
C SER A 800 -20.63 23.98 18.75
N ILE A 801 -19.78 24.67 19.53
CA ILE A 801 -20.16 25.24 20.83
C ILE A 801 -21.23 26.31 20.65
N LEU A 802 -21.10 27.17 19.64
CA LEU A 802 -22.10 28.19 19.33
C LEU A 802 -23.43 27.54 18.89
N ALA A 803 -23.40 26.48 18.08
CA ALA A 803 -24.59 25.71 17.75
C ALA A 803 -25.28 25.14 19.01
N GLY A 804 -24.51 24.64 19.97
CA GLY A 804 -25.01 24.21 21.27
C GLY A 804 -25.68 25.34 22.06
N ALA A 805 -25.05 26.51 22.11
CA ALA A 805 -25.62 27.70 22.77
C ALA A 805 -26.93 28.16 22.13
N VAL A 806 -26.98 28.20 20.80
CA VAL A 806 -28.16 28.58 20.02
C VAL A 806 -29.29 27.58 20.24
N MET A 807 -29.02 26.27 20.21
CA MET A 807 -30.06 25.27 20.44
C MET A 807 -30.56 25.26 21.88
N ALA A 808 -29.68 25.41 22.87
CA ALA A 808 -30.08 25.50 24.27
C ALA A 808 -30.99 26.71 24.52
N SER A 809 -30.63 27.88 23.98
CA SER A 809 -31.44 29.10 24.08
C SER A 809 -32.76 29.00 23.29
N LEU A 810 -32.75 28.42 22.09
CA LEU A 810 -33.96 28.18 21.29
C LEU A 810 -34.93 27.20 21.96
N TYR A 811 -34.44 26.06 22.47
CA TYR A 811 -35.30 25.12 23.19
C TYR A 811 -35.98 25.84 24.36
N ARG A 812 -35.22 26.52 25.21
CA ARG A 812 -35.78 27.21 26.37
C ARG A 812 -36.76 28.32 25.99
N ALA A 813 -36.46 29.11 24.95
CA ALA A 813 -37.35 30.15 24.42
C ALA A 813 -38.64 29.58 23.80
N ALA A 814 -38.58 28.36 23.27
CA ALA A 814 -39.70 27.62 22.70
C ALA A 814 -40.48 26.78 23.74
N GLY A 815 -40.22 26.96 25.04
CA GLY A 815 -40.92 26.21 26.11
C GLY A 815 -40.45 24.76 26.23
N LYS A 816 -39.19 24.49 25.85
CA LYS A 816 -38.58 23.17 25.86
C LYS A 816 -37.29 23.16 26.70
N ALA A 817 -36.93 22.03 27.29
CA ALA A 817 -35.65 21.85 27.99
C ALA A 817 -34.97 20.58 27.49
N ALA A 818 -33.66 20.64 27.27
CA ALA A 818 -32.84 19.52 26.80
C ALA A 818 -31.68 19.29 27.77
N SER A 819 -31.37 18.02 28.06
CA SER A 819 -30.19 17.66 28.84
C SER A 819 -28.91 17.93 28.05
N THR A 820 -27.76 18.01 28.73
CA THR A 820 -26.46 18.17 28.05
C THR A 820 -26.17 17.01 27.09
N GLU A 821 -26.52 15.77 27.46
CA GLU A 821 -26.42 14.60 26.57
C GLU A 821 -27.27 14.77 25.30
N SER A 822 -28.52 15.28 25.45
CA SER A 822 -29.38 15.55 24.31
C SER A 822 -28.86 16.68 23.42
N LEU A 823 -28.26 17.72 24.02
CA LEU A 823 -27.65 18.83 23.28
C LEU A 823 -26.43 18.38 22.47
N ILE A 824 -25.59 17.49 23.00
CA ILE A 824 -24.42 16.94 22.27
C ILE A 824 -24.88 16.26 20.97
N HIS A 825 -25.90 15.39 21.04
CA HIS A 825 -26.43 14.68 19.87
C HIS A 825 -27.23 15.62 18.95
N ALA A 826 -27.90 16.64 19.50
CA ALA A 826 -28.58 17.66 18.70
C ALA A 826 -27.60 18.50 17.87
N VAL A 827 -26.42 18.85 18.43
CA VAL A 827 -25.36 19.55 17.69
C VAL A 827 -24.82 18.67 16.58
N LEU A 828 -24.55 17.40 16.90
CA LEU A 828 -24.09 16.44 15.91
C LEU A 828 -25.07 16.32 14.73
N HIS A 829 -26.37 16.20 15.00
CA HIS A 829 -27.44 16.17 13.98
C HIS A 829 -27.51 17.49 13.18
N LEU A 830 -27.38 18.64 13.84
CA LEU A 830 -27.41 19.95 13.20
C LEU A 830 -26.23 20.15 12.23
N GLU A 831 -25.02 19.76 12.62
CA GLU A 831 -23.83 19.89 11.77
C GLU A 831 -23.90 19.01 10.52
N GLN A 832 -24.48 17.82 10.65
CA GLN A 832 -24.79 16.96 9.52
C GLN A 832 -25.78 17.64 8.56
N ARG A 833 -26.85 18.25 9.09
CA ARG A 833 -27.82 19.05 8.30
C ARG A 833 -27.17 20.25 7.61
N LEU A 834 -26.16 20.87 8.24
CA LEU A 834 -25.38 21.98 7.68
C LEU A 834 -24.39 21.55 6.60
N THR A 835 -24.09 20.26 6.45
CA THR A 835 -23.03 19.72 5.56
C THR A 835 -21.60 20.14 5.91
N THR A 836 -21.39 20.70 7.11
CA THR A 836 -20.04 21.02 7.60
C THR A 836 -19.27 19.76 8.00
N GLY A 837 -19.99 18.72 8.42
CA GLY A 837 -19.40 17.54 9.04
C GLY A 837 -18.66 17.91 10.34
N GLY A 838 -17.81 16.99 10.81
CA GLY A 838 -17.04 17.16 12.05
C GLY A 838 -17.23 15.99 13.01
N GLY A 839 -16.34 15.91 14.00
CA GLY A 839 -16.47 14.97 15.10
C GLY A 839 -17.28 15.54 16.26
N TRP A 840 -17.44 14.76 17.33
CA TRP A 840 -18.27 15.15 18.47
C TRP A 840 -17.51 15.85 19.62
N GLN A 841 -16.18 15.97 19.53
CA GLN A 841 -15.36 16.51 20.62
C GLN A 841 -15.69 17.97 20.96
N ASP A 842 -16.07 18.79 19.98
CA ASP A 842 -16.22 20.23 20.19
C ASP A 842 -17.40 20.54 21.12
N GLN A 843 -18.55 19.88 20.89
CA GLN A 843 -19.72 20.01 21.76
C GLN A 843 -19.52 19.34 23.12
N VAL A 844 -18.82 18.20 23.20
CA VAL A 844 -18.47 17.61 24.51
C VAL A 844 -17.59 18.58 25.28
N GLY A 845 -16.56 19.12 24.63
CA GLY A 845 -15.57 20.00 25.20
C GLY A 845 -16.13 21.32 25.73
N GLY A 846 -17.08 21.94 25.03
CA GLY A 846 -17.62 23.26 25.43
C GLY A 846 -18.96 23.24 26.17
N LEU A 847 -19.75 22.17 26.07
CA LEU A 847 -21.03 22.08 26.80
C LEU A 847 -20.90 21.34 28.15
N VAL A 848 -19.96 20.41 28.28
CA VAL A 848 -19.76 19.69 29.54
C VAL A 848 -18.75 20.45 30.42
N PRO A 849 -19.03 20.68 31.72
CA PRO A 849 -18.09 21.34 32.62
C PRO A 849 -16.78 20.57 32.81
N GLY A 850 -15.73 21.30 33.16
CA GLY A 850 -14.48 20.79 33.70
C GLY A 850 -13.67 19.94 32.74
N ILE A 851 -12.98 18.96 33.32
CA ILE A 851 -12.11 17.98 32.67
C ILE A 851 -12.89 16.68 32.49
N LYS A 852 -12.96 16.16 31.27
CA LYS A 852 -13.78 14.99 30.93
C LYS A 852 -13.14 14.16 29.84
N ILE A 853 -13.65 12.95 29.70
CA ILE A 853 -13.40 12.08 28.55
C ILE A 853 -14.73 11.71 27.90
N GLY A 854 -14.86 12.02 26.61
CA GLY A 854 -15.95 11.52 25.78
C GLY A 854 -15.55 10.20 25.14
N ARG A 855 -16.51 9.29 24.96
CA ARG A 855 -16.33 7.99 24.31
C ARG A 855 -17.48 7.64 23.38
N SER A 856 -17.17 6.82 22.39
CA SER A 856 -18.13 6.19 21.49
C SER A 856 -17.72 4.76 21.20
N LYS A 857 -18.71 3.89 21.00
CA LYS A 857 -18.49 2.50 20.54
C LYS A 857 -18.52 2.44 19.02
N ALA A 858 -17.86 1.42 18.47
CA ALA A 858 -17.90 1.05 17.05
C ALA A 858 -19.28 0.52 16.63
N GLN A 859 -20.32 1.37 16.69
CA GLN A 859 -21.68 1.00 16.35
C GLN A 859 -22.52 2.20 15.91
N LEU A 860 -23.57 1.90 15.15
CA LEU A 860 -24.67 2.80 14.88
C LEU A 860 -25.94 2.34 15.62
N PRO A 861 -26.83 3.25 16.03
CA PRO A 861 -26.68 4.71 15.97
C PRO A 861 -25.57 5.24 16.88
N LEU A 862 -24.86 6.26 16.41
CA LEU A 862 -23.72 6.85 17.11
C LEU A 862 -24.17 7.50 18.43
N ARG A 863 -23.69 6.95 19.55
CA ARG A 863 -23.92 7.47 20.90
C ARG A 863 -22.61 7.95 21.51
N VAL A 864 -22.64 9.15 22.06
CA VAL A 864 -21.52 9.73 22.80
C VAL A 864 -21.79 9.63 24.30
N GLU A 865 -20.90 8.98 25.02
CA GLU A 865 -20.92 8.84 26.48
C GLU A 865 -19.83 9.73 27.07
N VAL A 866 -20.15 10.51 28.11
CA VAL A 866 -19.20 11.45 28.72
C VAL A 866 -18.99 11.11 30.19
N GLU A 867 -17.73 11.00 30.59
CA GLU A 867 -17.30 10.78 31.96
C GLU A 867 -16.50 11.99 32.45
N GLN A 868 -16.89 12.56 33.59
CA GLN A 868 -16.07 13.58 34.26
C GLN A 868 -14.81 12.92 34.87
N ILE A 869 -13.65 13.51 34.62
CA ILE A 869 -12.39 13.04 35.20
C ILE A 869 -12.19 13.74 36.53
N LEU A 870 -12.29 12.97 37.61
CA LEU A 870 -11.95 13.45 38.95
C LEU A 870 -10.43 13.61 39.05
N VAL A 871 -9.98 14.81 39.41
CA VAL A 871 -8.57 15.15 39.60
C VAL A 871 -8.27 15.39 41.09
N PRO A 872 -7.02 15.22 41.55
CA PRO A 872 -6.65 15.49 42.93
C PRO A 872 -6.90 16.94 43.34
N ASP A 873 -7.13 17.16 44.64
CA ASP A 873 -7.33 18.50 45.20
C ASP A 873 -6.15 19.43 44.86
N GLY A 874 -6.48 20.64 44.40
CA GLY A 874 -5.49 21.64 43.97
C GLY A 874 -4.93 21.42 42.55
N PHE A 875 -5.12 20.26 41.93
CA PHE A 875 -4.54 19.99 40.60
C PHE A 875 -5.15 20.87 39.49
N THR A 876 -6.42 21.23 39.59
CA THR A 876 -7.05 22.22 38.70
C THR A 876 -6.32 23.56 38.72
N GLN A 877 -5.89 24.00 39.91
CA GLN A 877 -5.10 25.23 40.04
C GLN A 877 -3.70 25.05 39.45
N THR A 878 -3.07 23.89 39.63
CA THR A 878 -1.81 23.54 38.95
C THR A 878 -1.95 23.63 37.44
N LEU A 879 -3.05 23.10 36.86
CA LEU A 879 -3.30 23.24 35.43
C LEU A 879 -3.46 24.70 35.02
N ASN A 880 -4.25 25.50 35.75
CA ASN A 880 -4.42 26.93 35.48
C ASN A 880 -3.09 27.71 35.52
N ASP A 881 -2.18 27.35 36.43
CA ASP A 881 -0.87 27.99 36.56
C ASP A 881 0.11 27.56 35.46
N HIS A 882 -0.09 26.42 34.80
CA HIS A 882 0.85 25.85 33.81
C HIS A 882 0.34 25.85 32.36
N LEU A 883 -0.96 25.99 32.13
CA LEU A 883 -1.54 25.98 30.79
C LEU A 883 -1.66 27.40 30.23
N LEU A 884 -1.23 27.58 28.99
CA LEU A 884 -1.34 28.86 28.26
C LEU A 884 -1.82 28.63 26.83
N LEU A 885 -2.48 29.65 26.26
CA LEU A 885 -2.84 29.71 24.85
C LEU A 885 -1.95 30.71 24.12
N VAL A 886 -1.42 30.31 22.96
CA VAL A 886 -0.62 31.14 22.06
C VAL A 886 -1.36 31.23 20.73
N TYR A 887 -1.91 32.39 20.40
CA TYR A 887 -2.48 32.64 19.09
C TYR A 887 -1.35 32.82 18.07
N THR A 888 -1.38 32.04 17.00
CA THR A 888 -0.27 31.97 16.02
C THR A 888 -0.34 33.07 14.94
N GLY A 889 -1.40 33.88 14.91
CA GLY A 889 -1.63 34.89 13.87
C GLY A 889 -1.97 34.31 12.49
N LYS A 890 -1.97 32.99 12.34
CA LYS A 890 -2.36 32.27 11.11
C LYS A 890 -3.76 31.70 11.30
N THR A 891 -4.66 31.96 10.37
CA THR A 891 -5.97 31.28 10.31
C THR A 891 -5.99 30.35 9.10
N ARG A 892 -6.52 29.14 9.28
CA ARG A 892 -6.74 28.19 8.18
C ARG A 892 -8.06 27.47 8.39
N LEU A 893 -8.71 27.13 7.28
CA LEU A 893 -9.96 26.36 7.30
C LEU A 893 -9.65 24.87 7.59
N ALA A 894 -10.22 24.34 8.67
CA ALA A 894 -10.09 22.93 9.09
C ALA A 894 -10.59 21.92 8.06
N ARG A 895 -11.54 22.32 7.21
CA ARG A 895 -12.25 21.45 6.25
C ARG A 895 -11.34 20.67 5.31
N ASN A 896 -10.22 21.25 4.86
CA ASN A 896 -9.32 20.56 3.93
C ASN A 896 -8.57 19.41 4.60
N LEU A 897 -8.18 19.56 5.87
CA LEU A 897 -7.48 18.51 6.62
C LEU A 897 -8.42 17.34 6.93
N LEU A 898 -9.69 17.63 7.25
CA LEU A 898 -10.71 16.61 7.49
C LEU A 898 -10.89 15.68 6.27
N GLN A 899 -10.89 16.22 5.05
CA GLN A 899 -11.02 15.41 3.84
C GLN A 899 -9.86 14.42 3.69
N ASP A 900 -8.63 14.84 4.00
CA ASP A 900 -7.46 13.95 3.93
C ASP A 900 -7.54 12.84 5.00
N VAL A 901 -7.98 13.18 6.22
CA VAL A 901 -8.20 12.21 7.30
C VAL A 901 -9.20 11.12 6.88
N VAL A 902 -10.38 11.52 6.38
CA VAL A 902 -11.42 10.58 5.97
C VAL A 902 -10.99 9.75 4.77
N ARG A 903 -10.34 10.38 3.78
CA ARG A 903 -9.78 9.67 2.61
C ARG A 903 -8.80 8.59 3.03
N ASN A 904 -7.84 8.93 3.89
CA ASN A 904 -6.81 7.99 4.31
C ASN A 904 -7.38 6.86 5.18
N TRP A 905 -8.42 7.16 5.97
CA TRP A 905 -9.17 6.15 6.73
C TRP A 905 -9.90 5.17 5.82
N TYR A 906 -10.63 5.64 4.80
CA TYR A 906 -11.33 4.75 3.86
C TYR A 906 -10.38 3.95 2.97
N ALA A 907 -9.22 4.54 2.63
CA ALA A 907 -8.13 3.82 1.98
C ALA A 907 -7.50 2.75 2.88
N ARG A 908 -7.83 2.71 4.18
CA ARG A 908 -7.26 1.81 5.20
C ARG A 908 -5.73 1.79 5.14
N LEU A 909 -5.13 2.98 5.07
CA LEU A 909 -3.67 3.08 5.13
C LEU A 909 -3.19 2.50 6.47
N PRO A 910 -2.23 1.56 6.50
CA PRO A 910 -1.83 0.88 7.73
C PRO A 910 -1.42 1.84 8.85
N SER A 911 -0.69 2.91 8.49
CA SER A 911 -0.26 3.94 9.45
C SER A 911 -1.42 4.70 10.08
N ILE A 912 -2.55 4.84 9.38
CA ILE A 912 -3.72 5.59 9.85
C ILE A 912 -4.59 4.71 10.73
N VAL A 913 -4.80 3.45 10.34
CA VAL A 913 -5.55 2.48 11.16
C VAL A 913 -4.87 2.28 12.51
N GLN A 914 -3.56 1.99 12.50
CA GLN A 914 -2.77 1.83 13.73
C GLN A 914 -2.75 3.10 14.59
N ASN A 915 -2.76 4.28 13.93
CA ASN A 915 -2.76 5.54 14.66
C ASN A 915 -4.14 5.87 15.27
N ALA A 916 -5.24 5.37 14.71
CA ALA A 916 -6.56 5.49 15.33
C ALA A 916 -6.64 4.72 16.66
N ASP A 917 -6.11 3.48 16.71
CA ASP A 917 -5.93 2.72 17.95
C ASP A 917 -5.07 3.51 18.96
N ALA A 918 -3.94 4.03 18.47
CA ALA A 918 -2.99 4.76 19.31
C ALA A 918 -3.57 6.07 19.87
N LEU A 919 -4.46 6.75 19.13
CA LEU A 919 -5.17 7.95 19.60
C LEU A 919 -6.07 7.61 20.78
N VAL A 920 -6.87 6.55 20.67
CA VAL A 920 -7.78 6.10 21.75
C VAL A 920 -6.98 5.66 22.98
N SER A 921 -5.91 4.87 22.79
CA SER A 921 -5.04 4.42 23.88
C SER A 921 -4.36 5.60 24.60
N ASN A 922 -3.86 6.59 23.84
CA ASN A 922 -3.26 7.80 24.41
C ASN A 922 -4.31 8.70 25.10
N ALA A 923 -5.58 8.68 24.70
CA ALA A 923 -6.65 9.39 25.39
C ALA A 923 -6.93 8.77 26.77
N GLU A 924 -6.97 7.43 26.88
CA GLU A 924 -7.13 6.74 28.16
C GLU A 924 -5.93 6.96 29.10
N GLU A 925 -4.71 6.93 28.56
CA GLU A 925 -3.52 7.24 29.35
C GLU A 925 -3.50 8.71 29.82
N CYS A 926 -3.94 9.64 28.96
CA CYS A 926 -4.10 11.04 29.31
C CYS A 926 -5.13 11.21 30.45
N ALA A 927 -6.28 10.53 30.38
CA ALA A 927 -7.26 10.51 31.46
C ALA A 927 -6.66 9.97 32.77
N GLN A 928 -5.84 8.91 32.69
CA GLN A 928 -5.15 8.36 33.87
C GLN A 928 -4.04 9.28 34.42
N ALA A 929 -3.39 10.09 33.59
CA ALA A 929 -2.46 11.12 34.04
C ALA A 929 -3.18 12.21 34.84
N LEU A 930 -4.33 12.66 34.35
CA LEU A 930 -5.19 13.64 35.01
C LEU A 930 -5.72 13.12 36.36
N ARG A 931 -6.23 11.88 36.42
CA ARG A 931 -6.69 11.26 37.68
C ARG A 931 -5.61 11.18 38.75
N ARG A 932 -4.34 11.05 38.35
CA ARG A 932 -3.18 10.96 39.25
C ARG A 932 -2.54 12.32 39.58
N GLY A 933 -2.96 13.40 38.91
CA GLY A 933 -2.29 14.69 39.01
C GLY A 933 -0.85 14.69 38.47
N ASP A 934 -0.55 13.83 37.50
CA ASP A 934 0.80 13.71 36.92
C ASP A 934 0.98 14.66 35.72
N LEU A 935 1.49 15.86 36.03
CA LEU A 935 1.72 16.93 35.04
C LEU A 935 2.73 16.53 33.96
N LEU A 936 3.76 15.75 34.32
CA LEU A 936 4.82 15.35 33.39
C LEU A 936 4.28 14.32 32.39
N LEU A 937 3.53 13.32 32.88
CA LEU A 937 2.89 12.35 32.00
C LEU A 937 1.83 12.99 31.11
N LEU A 938 1.09 13.97 31.64
CA LEU A 938 0.14 14.74 30.83
C LEU A 938 0.84 15.43 29.65
N GLY A 939 1.99 16.07 29.88
CA GLY A 939 2.80 16.67 28.81
C GLY A 939 3.28 15.65 27.78
N LYS A 940 3.73 14.47 28.22
CA LYS A 940 4.10 13.37 27.32
C LYS A 940 2.93 12.87 26.48
N CYS A 941 1.73 12.80 27.05
CA CYS A 941 0.51 12.45 26.31
C CYS A 941 0.21 13.50 25.23
N LEU A 942 0.36 14.78 25.56
CA LEU A 942 0.13 15.90 24.66
C LEU A 942 1.12 15.92 23.48
N ASP A 943 2.41 15.68 23.74
CA ASP A 943 3.43 15.61 22.68
C ASP A 943 3.22 14.40 21.75
N ARG A 944 2.86 13.24 22.31
CA ARG A 944 2.46 12.07 21.50
C ARG A 944 1.23 12.37 20.68
N TYR A 945 0.23 13.00 21.28
CA TYR A 945 -0.99 13.40 20.59
C TYR A 945 -0.69 14.32 19.40
N TRP A 946 0.25 15.27 19.55
CA TRP A 946 0.67 16.11 18.42
C TRP A 946 1.29 15.31 17.27
N GLN A 947 2.13 14.31 17.55
CA GLN A 947 2.65 13.43 16.50
C GLN A 947 1.54 12.60 15.84
N GLN A 948 0.61 12.07 16.63
CA GLN A 948 -0.54 11.31 16.14
C GLN A 948 -1.43 12.17 15.24
N LYS A 949 -1.63 13.44 15.59
CA LYS A 949 -2.40 14.41 14.81
C LYS A 949 -1.76 14.73 13.46
N LYS A 950 -0.43 14.87 13.43
CA LYS A 950 0.34 15.01 12.18
C LYS A 950 0.27 13.76 11.29
N CYS A 951 0.18 12.57 11.89
CA CYS A 951 -0.04 11.33 11.16
C CYS A 951 -1.43 11.30 10.50
N MET A 952 -2.49 11.66 11.24
CA MET A 952 -3.86 11.72 10.70
C MET A 952 -4.01 12.76 9.59
N ALA A 953 -3.46 13.96 9.81
CA ALA A 953 -3.64 15.12 8.95
C ALA A 953 -2.29 15.72 8.52
N PRO A 954 -1.64 15.14 7.49
CA PRO A 954 -0.42 15.71 6.93
C PRO A 954 -0.63 17.17 6.51
N GLY A 955 0.24 18.08 6.99
CA GLY A 955 0.11 19.51 6.71
C GLY A 955 -0.65 20.32 7.76
N CYS A 956 -0.97 19.73 8.92
CA CYS A 956 -1.51 20.45 10.08
C CYS A 956 -0.48 21.34 10.82
N GLU A 957 0.82 21.24 10.49
CA GLU A 957 1.90 22.05 11.08
C GLU A 957 2.52 22.99 10.02
N PRO A 958 2.04 24.24 9.90
CA PRO A 958 2.69 25.24 9.06
C PRO A 958 4.11 25.56 9.55
N LEU A 959 5.03 25.88 8.64
CA LEU A 959 6.44 26.17 8.98
C LEU A 959 6.61 27.20 10.12
N ALA A 960 5.83 28.28 10.13
CA ALA A 960 5.90 29.29 11.18
C ALA A 960 5.46 28.76 12.55
N VAL A 961 4.47 27.86 12.58
CA VAL A 961 4.02 27.20 13.81
C VAL A 961 5.07 26.20 14.29
N GLY A 962 5.67 25.43 13.37
CA GLY A 962 6.79 24.54 13.69
C GLY A 962 7.95 25.27 14.38
N ARG A 963 8.33 26.45 13.85
CA ARG A 963 9.35 27.31 14.49
C ARG A 963 8.95 27.79 15.89
N MET A 964 7.70 28.22 16.08
CA MET A 964 7.19 28.60 17.41
C MET A 964 7.29 27.42 18.39
N MET A 965 6.85 26.24 17.96
CA MET A 965 6.89 25.02 18.77
C MET A 965 8.32 24.61 19.11
N ASP A 966 9.25 24.69 18.17
CA ASP A 966 10.66 24.38 18.42
C ASP A 966 11.30 25.36 19.43
N ALA A 967 10.98 26.66 19.35
CA ALA A 967 11.45 27.66 20.29
C ALA A 967 10.88 27.48 21.71
N LEU A 968 9.63 27.03 21.83
CA LEU A 968 8.96 26.78 23.11
C LEU A 968 9.35 25.44 23.75
N ARG A 969 9.80 24.45 22.96
CA ARG A 969 10.09 23.07 23.41
C ARG A 969 10.94 22.97 24.70
N PRO A 970 11.98 23.80 24.93
CA PRO A 970 12.76 23.74 26.18
C PRO A 970 11.95 24.07 27.44
N TYR A 971 10.87 24.86 27.32
CA TYR A 971 10.12 25.43 28.43
C TYR A 971 8.80 24.71 28.75
N VAL A 972 8.42 23.73 27.94
CA VAL A 972 7.13 23.03 28.03
C VAL A 972 7.31 21.54 28.30
N HIS A 973 6.37 20.95 29.03
CA HIS A 973 6.21 19.50 29.16
C HIS A 973 5.56 18.88 27.92
N GLY A 974 4.72 19.66 27.22
CA GLY A 974 4.14 19.28 25.94
C GLY A 974 3.36 20.44 25.31
N GLN A 975 3.07 20.31 24.02
CA GLN A 975 2.41 21.36 23.23
C GLN A 975 1.65 20.78 22.03
N CYS A 976 0.52 21.38 21.69
CA CYS A 976 -0.31 20.94 20.56
C CYS A 976 -1.13 22.11 19.99
N LEU A 977 -1.45 22.03 18.70
CA LEU A 977 -2.32 22.98 18.03
C LEU A 977 -3.78 22.58 18.19
N ALA A 978 -4.65 23.52 18.53
CA ALA A 978 -6.07 23.26 18.78
C ALA A 978 -6.85 22.84 17.53
N GLY A 979 -7.86 22.00 17.68
CA GLY A 979 -8.80 21.64 16.60
C GLY A 979 -8.11 20.85 15.47
N ALA A 980 -8.41 21.10 14.20
CA ALA A 980 -7.77 20.33 13.11
C ALA A 980 -6.28 20.67 12.89
N GLY A 981 -5.81 21.81 13.42
CA GLY A 981 -4.49 22.39 13.15
C GLY A 981 -4.44 23.28 11.90
N GLY A 982 -3.23 23.56 11.39
CA GLY A 982 -2.99 24.43 10.24
C GLY A 982 -2.98 25.94 10.54
N GLY A 983 -3.27 26.34 11.77
CA GLY A 983 -3.31 27.71 12.29
C GLY A 983 -4.09 27.77 13.61
N GLY A 984 -4.48 28.97 14.04
CA GLY A 984 -5.29 29.19 15.24
C GLY A 984 -4.45 29.27 16.51
N PHE A 985 -4.95 28.69 17.59
CA PHE A 985 -4.27 28.63 18.88
C PHE A 985 -3.42 27.38 19.03
N LEU A 986 -2.20 27.58 19.51
CA LEU A 986 -1.37 26.57 20.15
C LEU A 986 -1.66 26.61 21.65
N TYR A 987 -1.83 25.47 22.31
CA TYR A 987 -1.84 25.39 23.77
C TYR A 987 -0.62 24.63 24.25
N ILE A 988 -0.05 25.13 25.34
CA ILE A 988 1.22 24.67 25.88
C ILE A 988 1.07 24.37 27.37
N LEU A 989 1.75 23.33 27.83
CA LEU A 989 1.86 22.96 29.22
C LEU A 989 3.27 23.29 29.70
N THR A 990 3.44 24.35 30.48
CA THR A 990 4.75 24.87 30.86
C THR A 990 5.42 24.04 31.97
N LYS A 991 6.74 24.01 32.01
CA LYS A 991 7.50 23.31 33.08
C LYS A 991 7.45 24.04 34.41
N ALA A 992 7.46 25.37 34.38
CA ALA A 992 7.31 26.22 35.54
C ALA A 992 5.93 26.93 35.49
N PRO A 993 5.32 27.24 36.65
CA PRO A 993 4.06 27.96 36.68
C PRO A 993 4.22 29.42 36.23
N ARG A 994 3.15 30.01 35.70
CA ARG A 994 2.98 31.44 35.39
C ARG A 994 4.09 32.01 34.50
N GLN A 995 4.39 31.31 33.40
CA GLN A 995 5.48 31.64 32.47
C GLN A 995 5.07 32.58 31.32
N LYS A 996 3.91 33.23 31.37
CA LYS A 996 3.34 34.00 30.26
C LYS A 996 4.31 35.05 29.70
N GLU A 997 4.88 35.89 30.56
CA GLU A 997 5.77 36.98 30.18
C GLU A 997 7.12 36.46 29.66
N ALA A 998 7.66 35.40 30.29
CA ALA A 998 8.91 34.78 29.88
C ALA A 998 8.79 34.19 28.46
N LEU A 999 7.72 33.47 28.18
CA LEU A 999 7.49 32.87 26.86
C LEU A 999 7.15 33.90 25.79
N HIS A 1000 6.53 35.02 26.17
CA HIS A 1000 6.35 36.15 25.26
C HIS A 1000 7.70 36.69 24.77
N GLN A 1001 8.70 36.81 25.66
CA GLN A 1001 10.05 37.25 25.27
C GLN A 1001 10.76 36.23 24.38
N VAL A 1002 10.62 34.93 24.67
CA VAL A 1002 11.18 33.85 23.82
C VAL A 1002 10.65 33.97 22.39
N LEU A 1003 9.32 34.06 22.23
CA LEU A 1003 8.70 34.16 20.91
C LEU A 1003 9.01 35.48 20.20
N ALA A 1004 9.06 36.60 20.92
CA ALA A 1004 9.42 37.91 20.36
C ALA A 1004 10.85 37.95 19.78
N ASN A 1005 11.76 37.17 20.37
CA ASN A 1005 13.15 37.05 19.92
C ASN A 1005 13.38 35.94 18.88
N THR A 1006 12.33 35.23 18.47
CA THR A 1006 12.45 34.11 17.51
C THR A 1006 12.19 34.60 16.09
N GLU A 1007 13.16 34.43 15.19
CA GLU A 1007 13.03 34.87 13.79
C GLU A 1007 11.95 34.09 13.00
N GLY A 1008 11.15 34.82 12.22
CA GLY A 1008 10.12 34.25 11.36
C GLY A 1008 8.83 33.82 12.08
N VAL A 1009 8.71 34.15 13.36
CA VAL A 1009 7.46 34.12 14.13
C VAL A 1009 6.68 35.39 13.77
N GLY A 1010 5.50 35.25 13.17
CA GLY A 1010 4.62 36.38 12.83
C GLY A 1010 3.97 37.03 14.05
N ASN A 1011 2.95 37.87 13.86
CA ASN A 1011 2.17 38.43 14.97
C ASN A 1011 1.57 37.30 15.82
N PHE A 1012 1.89 37.26 17.11
CA PHE A 1012 1.36 36.31 18.08
C PHE A 1012 0.80 37.02 19.31
N SER A 1013 -0.03 36.34 20.09
CA SER A 1013 -0.48 36.79 21.41
C SER A 1013 -0.60 35.62 22.37
N ILE A 1014 -0.32 35.86 23.66
CA ILE A 1014 -0.42 34.84 24.71
C ILE A 1014 -1.59 35.18 25.63
N HIS A 1015 -2.45 34.21 25.87
CA HIS A 1015 -3.70 34.31 26.64
C HIS A 1015 -3.64 33.36 27.83
N SER A 1016 -4.24 33.78 28.95
CA SER A 1016 -4.41 32.90 30.11
C SER A 1016 -5.63 32.01 29.92
N ILE A 1017 -5.55 30.79 30.44
CA ILE A 1017 -6.65 29.84 30.44
C ILE A 1017 -6.89 29.27 31.82
N GLU A 1018 -8.16 29.12 32.16
CA GLU A 1018 -8.60 28.55 33.43
C GLU A 1018 -9.65 27.47 33.17
N VAL A 1019 -9.57 26.36 33.88
CA VAL A 1019 -10.58 25.29 33.78
C VAL A 1019 -11.93 25.83 34.27
N ASP A 1020 -12.93 25.80 33.40
CA ASP A 1020 -14.31 26.17 33.75
C ASP A 1020 -15.03 24.95 34.32
N THR A 1021 -15.41 25.01 35.60
CA THR A 1021 -16.12 23.92 36.30
C THR A 1021 -17.65 24.00 36.18
N GLY A 1022 -18.18 25.05 35.53
CA GLY A 1022 -19.61 25.32 35.47
C GLY A 1022 -20.31 24.93 34.16
N GLY A 1023 -19.57 24.69 33.07
CA GLY A 1023 -20.11 24.35 31.76
C GLY A 1023 -20.83 25.53 31.12
N PHE A 1024 -21.81 25.26 30.24
CA PHE A 1024 -22.70 26.32 29.77
C PHE A 1024 -23.70 26.70 30.86
N SER A 1025 -24.12 27.98 30.90
CA SER A 1025 -25.22 28.43 31.75
C SER A 1025 -26.39 28.93 30.91
N VAL A 1026 -27.62 28.74 31.40
CA VAL A 1026 -28.86 29.22 30.78
C VAL A 1026 -29.57 30.13 31.78
N GLU A 1027 -29.83 31.38 31.39
CA GLU A 1027 -30.49 32.38 32.24
C GLU A 1027 -31.65 33.04 31.50
N VAL A 1028 -32.77 33.28 32.19
CA VAL A 1028 -33.86 34.10 31.65
C VAL A 1028 -33.68 35.52 32.19
N VAL A 1029 -33.30 36.44 31.32
CA VAL A 1029 -33.03 37.85 31.61
C VAL A 1029 -34.26 38.69 31.22
N GLY A 1030 -34.61 39.67 32.07
CA GLY A 1030 -35.73 40.59 31.83
C GLY A 1030 -35.59 41.38 30.52
N CYS A 1031 -36.68 42.02 30.08
CA CYS A 1031 -36.66 42.91 28.92
C CYS A 1031 -35.60 44.00 29.09
N ASP A 1032 -34.82 44.29 28.05
CA ASP A 1032 -34.02 45.52 27.98
C ASP A 1032 -34.98 46.70 28.21
N MET A 1033 -34.81 47.42 29.33
CA MET A 1033 -35.54 48.68 29.54
C MET A 1033 -35.07 49.64 28.44
N LYS A 1034 -36.02 50.01 27.58
CA LYS A 1034 -35.82 50.85 26.39
C LYS A 1034 -34.99 52.08 26.64
#